data_AF-A0A7E6DZ15-F1
#
_entry.id   AF-A0A7E6DZ15-F1
#
_cell.length_a   1.000
_cell.length_b   1.000
_cell.length_c   1.000
_cell.angle_alpha   90.00
_cell.angle_beta   90.00
_cell.angle_gamma   90.00
#
_symmetry.space_group_name_H-M   'P 1'
#
loop_
_entity.id
_entity.type
_entity.pdbx_description
1 polymer ?
#
loop_
_entity_poly.entity_id
_entity_poly.type
_entity_poly.pdbx_seq_one_letter_code
_entity_poly.pdbx_strand_id
1 'polypeptide(L)'
;MAMGVEQRLGSLALFTRDDFEGDWRPVASGGFSQVFQARHRRWRTEYAIKCSPCLLPEATSSDVNCLIEEATKMEKIKFQHIVSIYGVCKQPLGIVMEFMANGSLEKMLPTHSLCWQLKFRIIHETSLAMNFLHSIKPPLLHLDLKPGNILLDSHMHVKISDFGLSKWMEQSTRMQYIERSALRGTLSYIPPEMFLESNKAPGPKYDVYSFGIVIWEILTQKKPYSGLNMMNIIVRVAAGLRPSLHFVSDEWPGEAQQMVDLMRCCWDQDPKKRPCFPDITVETDMLLSLLQSPVADPESEALARKVSCKPSLRRSWEVSEEVSQELTDSDSGDHLKRVLQLLDSESLVASNEELCICENKVTPLHFLVARGSVEQVRLLLAHEVDVDCQTACGYTPLLIAAQDQQPDLCALLLEHGADPNLADEDGWAPLHFAAQNGDDRTARLLLDHGACVDVQEHEGWTPFHLAAQNNFENVARLLVSRQADLNLSEAEGKTPLHLAAYFGHVGLVKLLTGQGAKLDAQQRNLRTPLHLAVERGKVRAIQHLLKTGATPDALDQNGYSPLHTAAARGRYLICKMLLRYGASLELPTQQGWTPLHLAAYKGHLEIIHLLAESHADLGAPGGMNWTPLHLAACHREEAVVAALLQCGADPNAAEQSGWTPLHLAVQRGSFLSVINLLEHHADVHACNKVGWTPVHLAALKGNVAILKVLVKAGAQLDIQNAEGCTPLQLALQSQRQSIIAFLEGKEPSLAVLGSAEPGDQTEV
;
A
#
# COMPACT_ATOMS: atom_id res chain seq x y z
N MET A 1 -54.58 -16.59 -9.35
CA MET A 1 -53.21 -16.13 -9.06
C MET A 1 -52.34 -16.48 -10.26
N ALA A 2 -52.18 -15.53 -11.18
CA ALA A 2 -51.45 -15.76 -12.42
C ALA A 2 -49.94 -15.73 -12.14
N MET A 3 -49.23 -16.76 -12.58
CA MET A 3 -47.78 -16.81 -12.57
C MET A 3 -47.25 -15.72 -13.53
N GLY A 4 -46.67 -14.65 -12.99
CA GLY A 4 -46.01 -13.61 -13.77
C GLY A 4 -44.72 -14.17 -14.38
N VAL A 5 -44.74 -14.42 -15.67
CA VAL A 5 -43.54 -14.73 -16.47
C VAL A 5 -42.66 -13.47 -16.47
N GLU A 6 -41.43 -13.58 -15.97
CA GLU A 6 -40.41 -12.53 -16.15
C GLU A 6 -40.30 -12.22 -17.64
N GLN A 7 -40.68 -11.01 -18.06
CA GLN A 7 -40.43 -10.57 -19.43
C GLN A 7 -38.92 -10.39 -19.58
N ARG A 8 -38.28 -11.32 -20.31
CA ARG A 8 -36.85 -11.26 -20.61
C ARG A 8 -36.65 -10.73 -22.02
N LEU A 9 -35.65 -9.87 -22.20
CA LEU A 9 -35.22 -9.38 -23.50
C LEU A 9 -33.83 -9.96 -23.77
N GLY A 10 -33.80 -11.20 -24.27
CA GLY A 10 -32.59 -12.04 -24.24
C GLY A 10 -32.32 -12.56 -22.82
N SER A 11 -31.13 -12.30 -22.28
CA SER A 11 -30.74 -12.65 -20.90
C SER A 11 -30.95 -11.52 -19.88
N LEU A 12 -31.22 -10.29 -20.34
CA LEU A 12 -31.57 -9.15 -19.50
C LEU A 12 -32.99 -9.26 -18.93
N ALA A 13 -33.13 -8.95 -17.64
CA ALA A 13 -34.43 -8.80 -16.99
C ALA A 13 -35.04 -7.43 -17.31
N LEU A 14 -36.34 -7.40 -17.60
CA LEU A 14 -37.10 -6.16 -17.65
C LEU A 14 -37.76 -5.91 -16.30
N PHE A 15 -37.37 -4.81 -15.68
CA PHE A 15 -37.92 -4.39 -14.40
C PHE A 15 -38.94 -3.25 -14.58
N THR A 16 -39.84 -3.13 -13.61
CA THR A 16 -40.80 -2.05 -13.43
C THR A 16 -40.64 -1.47 -12.03
N ARG A 17 -41.23 -0.30 -11.75
CA ARG A 17 -41.20 0.30 -10.41
C ARG A 17 -41.72 -0.65 -9.34
N ASP A 18 -42.71 -1.48 -9.67
CA ASP A 18 -43.38 -2.39 -8.74
C ASP A 18 -42.51 -3.57 -8.30
N ASP A 19 -41.45 -3.88 -9.05
CA ASP A 19 -40.48 -4.91 -8.68
C ASP A 19 -39.58 -4.47 -7.50
N PHE A 20 -39.54 -3.17 -7.21
CA PHE A 20 -38.71 -2.57 -6.17
C PHE A 20 -39.55 -2.01 -5.00
N GLU A 21 -38.94 -1.93 -3.83
CA GLU A 21 -39.51 -1.29 -2.65
C GLU A 21 -39.77 0.22 -2.89
N GLY A 22 -40.70 0.82 -2.15
CA GLY A 22 -41.17 2.19 -2.39
C GLY A 22 -40.12 3.29 -2.17
N ASP A 23 -39.05 2.98 -1.43
CA ASP A 23 -38.05 3.94 -0.95
C ASP A 23 -36.81 3.97 -1.85
N TRP A 24 -36.92 4.52 -3.06
CA TRP A 24 -35.75 4.73 -3.92
C TRP A 24 -34.91 5.89 -3.40
N ARG A 25 -33.68 5.62 -2.96
CA ARG A 25 -32.79 6.64 -2.38
C ARG A 25 -31.86 7.19 -3.46
N PRO A 26 -31.79 8.52 -3.67
CA PRO A 26 -30.84 9.09 -4.62
C PRO A 26 -29.41 8.95 -4.08
N VAL A 27 -28.53 8.29 -4.83
CA VAL A 27 -27.14 8.04 -4.43
C VAL A 27 -26.12 8.85 -5.22
N ALA A 28 -26.45 9.23 -6.46
CA ALA A 28 -25.60 10.12 -7.26
C ALA A 28 -26.41 10.93 -8.26
N SER A 29 -25.93 12.13 -8.57
CA SER A 29 -26.44 12.99 -9.63
C SER A 29 -25.26 13.45 -10.49
N GLY A 30 -25.20 12.99 -11.74
CA GLY A 30 -24.29 13.50 -12.76
C GLY A 30 -25.02 14.47 -13.69
N GLY A 31 -24.27 15.22 -14.51
CA GLY A 31 -24.81 16.32 -15.34
C GLY A 31 -26.02 15.98 -16.23
N PHE A 32 -26.27 14.70 -16.54
CA PHE A 32 -27.44 14.22 -17.28
C PHE A 32 -27.92 12.83 -16.80
N SER A 33 -27.68 12.43 -15.54
CA SER A 33 -28.12 11.12 -15.02
C SER A 33 -28.31 11.13 -13.51
N GLN A 34 -29.41 10.56 -13.02
CA GLN A 34 -29.66 10.35 -11.59
C GLN A 34 -29.62 8.86 -11.28
N VAL A 35 -28.83 8.48 -10.29
CA VAL A 35 -28.69 7.08 -9.85
C VAL A 35 -29.43 6.92 -8.52
N PHE A 36 -30.30 5.91 -8.47
CA PHE A 36 -31.08 5.54 -7.30
C PHE A 36 -30.63 4.18 -6.76
N GLN A 37 -30.58 4.04 -5.44
CA GLN A 37 -30.53 2.75 -4.77
C GLN A 37 -31.95 2.24 -4.62
N ALA A 38 -32.20 1.00 -5.06
CA ALA A 38 -33.49 0.36 -4.99
C ALA A 38 -33.34 -1.10 -4.56
N ARG A 39 -34.18 -1.54 -3.61
CA ARG A 39 -34.20 -2.93 -3.13
C ARG A 39 -35.29 -3.72 -3.83
N HIS A 40 -34.94 -4.87 -4.41
CA HIS A 40 -35.91 -5.70 -5.11
C HIS A 40 -36.82 -6.44 -4.12
N ARG A 41 -38.15 -6.37 -4.30
CA ARG A 41 -39.13 -6.90 -3.34
C ARG A 41 -38.99 -8.40 -3.09
N ARG A 42 -38.76 -9.17 -4.17
CA ARG A 42 -38.68 -10.64 -4.11
C ARG A 42 -37.35 -11.17 -3.59
N TRP A 43 -36.23 -10.70 -4.16
CA TRP A 43 -34.89 -11.22 -3.84
C TRP A 43 -34.21 -10.49 -2.70
N ARG A 44 -34.76 -9.35 -2.25
CA ARG A 44 -34.20 -8.50 -1.19
C ARG A 44 -32.79 -7.97 -1.49
N THR A 45 -32.29 -8.16 -2.72
CA THR A 45 -31.03 -7.63 -3.25
C THR A 45 -31.15 -6.14 -3.54
N GLU A 46 -30.07 -5.41 -3.30
CA GLU A 46 -29.96 -3.99 -3.64
C GLU A 46 -29.37 -3.79 -5.04
N TYR A 47 -29.97 -2.87 -5.79
CA TYR A 47 -29.56 -2.50 -7.13
C TYR A 47 -29.36 -1.00 -7.24
N ALA A 48 -28.44 -0.60 -8.12
CA ALA A 48 -28.36 0.77 -8.60
C ALA A 48 -29.19 0.91 -9.88
N ILE A 49 -30.02 1.94 -9.96
CA ILE A 49 -30.83 2.24 -11.14
C ILE A 49 -30.41 3.61 -11.66
N LYS A 50 -29.74 3.61 -12.80
CA LYS A 50 -29.30 4.84 -13.47
C LYS A 50 -30.37 5.32 -14.45
N CYS A 51 -31.05 6.40 -14.09
CA CYS A 51 -32.07 7.06 -14.89
C CYS A 51 -31.47 8.27 -15.62
N SER A 52 -31.81 8.44 -16.91
CA SER A 52 -31.46 9.65 -17.66
C SER A 52 -32.60 10.68 -17.55
N PRO A 53 -32.38 11.93 -17.09
CA PRO A 53 -33.39 12.98 -17.01
C PRO A 53 -33.85 13.47 -18.39
N CYS A 54 -33.14 13.12 -19.46
CA CYS A 54 -33.51 13.49 -20.83
C CYS A 54 -34.73 12.70 -21.36
N LEU A 55 -35.19 11.69 -20.62
CA LEU A 55 -36.37 10.89 -20.96
C LEU A 55 -37.54 11.42 -20.11
N LEU A 56 -38.08 12.55 -20.53
CA LEU A 56 -39.42 13.02 -20.14
C LEU A 56 -40.47 11.91 -20.39
N PRO A 57 -41.71 12.02 -19.87
CA PRO A 57 -42.75 10.98 -20.03
C PRO A 57 -43.08 10.57 -21.48
N GLU A 58 -42.53 11.28 -22.46
CA GLU A 58 -42.64 11.05 -23.91
C GLU A 58 -41.30 10.62 -24.54
N ALA A 59 -40.55 9.71 -23.89
CA ALA A 59 -39.41 9.05 -24.53
C ALA A 59 -39.85 8.40 -25.85
N THR A 60 -39.20 8.73 -26.98
CA THR A 60 -39.54 8.13 -28.26
C THR A 60 -39.22 6.63 -28.24
N SER A 61 -39.93 5.81 -29.02
CA SER A 61 -39.62 4.36 -29.13
C SER A 61 -38.17 4.10 -29.56
N SER A 62 -37.55 5.05 -30.27
CA SER A 62 -36.13 5.02 -30.66
C SER A 62 -35.17 5.12 -29.48
N ASP A 63 -35.45 5.98 -28.49
CA ASP A 63 -34.56 6.18 -27.33
C ASP A 63 -34.58 4.98 -26.38
N VAL A 64 -35.78 4.40 -26.19
CA VAL A 64 -35.97 3.16 -25.43
C VAL A 64 -35.21 2.01 -26.08
N ASN A 65 -35.33 1.85 -27.41
CA ASN A 65 -34.63 0.80 -28.16
C ASN A 65 -33.11 0.99 -28.10
N CYS A 66 -32.61 2.22 -28.19
CA CYS A 66 -31.18 2.51 -28.07
C CYS A 66 -30.61 2.12 -26.70
N LEU A 67 -31.31 2.45 -25.61
CA LEU A 67 -30.89 2.11 -24.25
C LEU A 67 -30.92 0.60 -24.01
N ILE A 68 -31.91 -0.10 -24.58
CA ILE A 68 -32.02 -1.56 -24.52
C ILE A 68 -30.89 -2.22 -25.32
N GLU A 69 -30.59 -1.76 -26.54
CA GLU A 69 -29.47 -2.25 -27.35
C GLU A 69 -28.12 -2.07 -26.63
N GLU A 70 -27.95 -0.94 -25.96
CA GLU A 70 -26.75 -0.64 -25.19
C GLU A 70 -26.61 -1.55 -23.97
N ALA A 71 -27.67 -1.68 -23.17
CA ALA A 71 -27.71 -2.61 -22.05
C ALA A 71 -27.39 -4.04 -22.52
N THR A 72 -27.88 -4.45 -23.69
CA THR A 72 -27.64 -5.78 -24.27
C THR A 72 -26.17 -5.98 -24.69
N LYS A 73 -25.49 -4.93 -25.15
CA LYS A 73 -24.05 -4.98 -25.46
C LYS A 73 -23.21 -5.07 -24.19
N MET A 74 -23.55 -4.26 -23.19
CA MET A 74 -22.83 -4.22 -21.92
C MET A 74 -23.05 -5.48 -21.07
N GLU A 75 -24.20 -6.14 -21.17
CA GLU A 75 -24.47 -7.42 -20.49
C GLU A 75 -23.45 -8.52 -20.86
N LYS A 76 -22.99 -8.51 -22.11
CA LYS A 76 -22.01 -9.48 -22.63
C LYS A 76 -20.60 -9.27 -22.05
N ILE A 77 -20.36 -8.13 -21.42
CA ILE A 77 -19.08 -7.72 -20.86
C ILE A 77 -19.08 -8.08 -19.38
N LYS A 78 -18.62 -9.29 -19.05
CA LYS A 78 -18.51 -9.77 -17.67
C LYS A 78 -17.05 -9.88 -17.27
N PHE A 79 -16.64 -9.01 -16.34
CA PHE A 79 -15.32 -9.03 -15.72
C PHE A 79 -15.43 -8.49 -14.29
N GLN A 80 -14.64 -9.03 -13.36
CA GLN A 80 -14.77 -8.73 -11.94
C GLN A 80 -14.64 -7.24 -11.61
N HIS A 81 -13.84 -6.49 -12.37
CA HIS A 81 -13.62 -5.06 -12.20
C HIS A 81 -14.48 -4.19 -13.15
N ILE A 82 -15.55 -4.75 -13.71
CA ILE A 82 -16.54 -4.03 -14.54
C ILE A 82 -17.90 -4.14 -13.84
N VAL A 83 -18.63 -3.03 -13.75
CA VAL A 83 -19.95 -3.03 -13.11
C VAL A 83 -20.92 -3.90 -13.91
N SER A 84 -21.55 -4.86 -13.23
CA SER A 84 -22.50 -5.77 -13.85
C SER A 84 -23.84 -5.10 -14.12
N ILE A 85 -24.41 -5.35 -15.30
CA ILE A 85 -25.74 -4.92 -15.68
C ILE A 85 -26.69 -6.12 -15.61
N TYR A 86 -27.80 -5.94 -14.90
CA TYR A 86 -28.81 -6.96 -14.67
C TYR A 86 -30.04 -6.80 -15.56
N GLY A 87 -30.33 -5.58 -16.01
CA GLY A 87 -31.55 -5.33 -16.75
C GLY A 87 -31.81 -3.86 -17.07
N VAL A 88 -33.02 -3.62 -17.56
CA VAL A 88 -33.55 -2.29 -17.85
C VAL A 88 -34.85 -2.11 -17.08
N CYS A 89 -34.97 -1.00 -16.36
CA CYS A 89 -36.23 -0.58 -15.76
C CYS A 89 -37.03 0.24 -16.79
N LYS A 90 -38.31 -0.07 -17.01
CA LYS A 90 -39.15 0.64 -17.99
C LYS A 90 -39.74 1.95 -17.45
N GLN A 91 -40.03 2.01 -16.16
CA GLN A 91 -40.68 3.16 -15.51
C GLN A 91 -40.16 3.33 -14.08
N PRO A 92 -39.32 4.32 -13.78
CA PRO A 92 -38.65 5.23 -14.73
C PRO A 92 -37.67 4.47 -15.64
N LEU A 93 -37.46 4.98 -16.86
CA LEU A 93 -36.55 4.37 -17.82
C LEU A 93 -35.09 4.47 -17.33
N GLY A 94 -34.43 3.34 -17.15
CA GLY A 94 -33.06 3.33 -16.62
C GLY A 94 -32.39 1.95 -16.69
N ILE A 95 -31.06 1.94 -16.55
CA ILE A 95 -30.27 0.72 -16.51
C ILE A 95 -30.18 0.24 -15.07
N VAL A 96 -30.51 -1.03 -14.84
CA VAL A 96 -30.41 -1.71 -13.54
C VAL A 96 -29.05 -2.39 -13.48
N MET A 97 -28.22 -1.96 -12.54
CA MET A 97 -26.84 -2.38 -12.38
C MET A 97 -26.53 -2.74 -10.93
N GLU A 98 -25.37 -3.33 -10.73
CA GLU A 98 -24.84 -3.65 -9.41
C GLU A 98 -24.72 -2.41 -8.53
N PHE A 99 -25.15 -2.55 -7.27
CA PHE A 99 -25.04 -1.49 -6.28
C PHE A 99 -23.64 -1.49 -5.65
N MET A 100 -22.98 -0.34 -5.68
CA MET A 100 -21.62 -0.14 -5.18
C MET A 100 -21.68 0.59 -3.83
N ALA A 101 -21.54 -0.15 -2.72
CA ALA A 101 -21.80 0.35 -1.38
C ALA A 101 -20.95 1.57 -0.96
N ASN A 102 -19.69 1.62 -1.41
CA ASN A 102 -18.76 2.71 -1.07
C ASN A 102 -18.79 3.86 -2.10
N GLY A 103 -19.64 3.77 -3.13
CA GLY A 103 -19.84 4.83 -4.11
C GLY A 103 -18.65 5.04 -5.06
N SER A 104 -18.49 6.27 -5.56
CA SER A 104 -17.42 6.63 -6.49
C SER A 104 -16.18 7.17 -5.79
N LEU A 105 -15.03 6.95 -6.41
CA LEU A 105 -13.75 7.46 -5.93
C LEU A 105 -13.72 9.00 -5.83
N GLU A 106 -14.46 9.71 -6.69
CA GLU A 106 -14.64 11.18 -6.63
C GLU A 106 -15.19 11.66 -5.28
N LYS A 107 -16.07 10.90 -4.63
CA LYS A 107 -16.60 11.25 -3.31
C LYS A 107 -15.65 10.87 -2.17
N MET A 108 -14.88 9.80 -2.37
CA MET A 108 -13.97 9.27 -1.35
C MET A 108 -12.68 10.07 -1.21
N LEU A 109 -12.04 10.46 -2.33
CA LEU A 109 -10.73 11.10 -2.31
C LEU A 109 -10.65 12.38 -1.46
N PRO A 110 -11.66 13.28 -1.44
CA PRO A 110 -11.62 14.49 -0.61
C PRO A 110 -11.98 14.25 0.87
N THR A 111 -12.65 13.15 1.19
CA THR A 111 -13.26 12.92 2.52
C THR A 111 -12.49 11.94 3.38
N HIS A 112 -11.74 11.01 2.79
CA HIS A 112 -11.02 9.96 3.50
C HIS A 112 -9.53 10.00 3.16
N SER A 113 -8.65 9.88 4.15
CA SER A 113 -7.23 9.66 3.91
C SER A 113 -7.01 8.19 3.51
N LEU A 114 -6.53 7.93 2.29
CA LEU A 114 -6.31 6.56 1.82
C LEU A 114 -4.88 6.11 2.13
N CYS A 115 -4.74 4.93 2.75
CA CYS A 115 -3.42 4.33 2.92
C CYS A 115 -2.79 3.97 1.57
N TRP A 116 -1.46 3.93 1.50
CA TRP A 116 -0.72 3.65 0.27
C TRP A 116 -1.11 2.30 -0.36
N GLN A 117 -1.39 1.27 0.46
CA GLN A 117 -1.84 -0.05 -0.01
C GLN A 117 -3.13 0.04 -0.80
N LEU A 118 -4.10 0.76 -0.27
CA LEU A 118 -5.37 0.95 -0.94
C LEU A 118 -5.23 1.81 -2.20
N LYS A 119 -4.39 2.86 -2.18
CA LYS A 119 -4.09 3.67 -3.37
C LYS A 119 -3.54 2.81 -4.51
N PHE A 120 -2.53 1.98 -4.24
CA PHE A 120 -1.89 1.14 -5.24
C PHE A 120 -2.84 0.06 -5.76
N ARG A 121 -3.66 -0.52 -4.88
CA ARG A 121 -4.66 -1.52 -5.25
C ARG A 121 -5.71 -0.93 -6.18
N ILE A 122 -6.24 0.26 -5.87
CA ILE A 122 -7.21 0.95 -6.73
C ILE A 122 -6.61 1.20 -8.11
N ILE A 123 -5.34 1.64 -8.18
CA ILE A 123 -4.63 1.87 -9.44
C ILE A 123 -4.50 0.55 -10.24
N HIS A 124 -4.08 -0.53 -9.58
CA HIS A 124 -3.90 -1.83 -10.21
C HIS A 124 -5.22 -2.44 -10.70
N GLU A 125 -6.27 -2.45 -9.89
CA GLU A 125 -7.56 -3.01 -10.28
C GLU A 125 -8.22 -2.19 -11.42
N THR A 126 -8.04 -0.87 -11.41
CA THR A 126 -8.44 0.00 -12.53
C THR A 126 -7.68 -0.36 -13.81
N SER A 127 -6.37 -0.64 -13.72
CA SER A 127 -5.57 -1.02 -14.89
C SER A 127 -6.02 -2.38 -15.46
N LEU A 128 -6.37 -3.35 -14.61
CA LEU A 128 -6.92 -4.65 -15.02
C LEU A 128 -8.25 -4.50 -15.77
N ALA A 129 -9.15 -3.65 -15.26
CA ALA A 129 -10.43 -3.38 -15.91
C ALA A 129 -10.22 -2.80 -17.33
N MET A 130 -9.36 -1.80 -17.44
CA MET A 130 -9.07 -1.14 -18.72
C MET A 130 -8.35 -2.05 -19.70
N ASN A 131 -7.42 -2.90 -19.22
CA ASN A 131 -6.78 -3.93 -20.03
C ASN A 131 -7.81 -4.89 -20.63
N PHE A 132 -8.78 -5.33 -19.82
CA PHE A 132 -9.86 -6.18 -20.29
C PHE A 132 -10.69 -5.50 -21.39
N LEU A 133 -11.10 -4.25 -21.20
CA LEU A 133 -11.88 -3.51 -22.22
C LEU A 133 -11.11 -3.36 -23.55
N HIS A 134 -9.81 -3.10 -23.48
CA HIS A 134 -8.95 -2.95 -24.67
C HIS A 134 -8.59 -4.30 -25.34
N SER A 135 -8.75 -5.42 -24.62
CA SER A 135 -8.52 -6.76 -25.18
C SER A 135 -9.67 -7.27 -26.05
N ILE A 136 -10.87 -6.68 -25.92
CA ILE A 136 -12.04 -7.00 -26.75
C ILE A 136 -11.71 -6.64 -28.21
N LYS A 137 -12.20 -7.42 -29.20
CA LYS A 137 -11.98 -7.15 -30.62
C LYS A 137 -13.31 -6.75 -31.29
N PRO A 138 -13.46 -5.50 -31.81
CA PRO A 138 -12.54 -4.36 -31.68
C PRO A 138 -12.44 -3.80 -30.25
N PRO A 139 -11.35 -3.09 -29.89
CA PRO A 139 -11.12 -2.59 -28.53
C PRO A 139 -12.24 -1.66 -28.10
N LEU A 140 -12.78 -1.89 -26.90
CA LEU A 140 -13.79 -1.01 -26.32
C LEU A 140 -13.10 0.13 -25.57
N LEU A 141 -13.24 1.35 -26.09
CA LEU A 141 -12.65 2.55 -25.50
C LEU A 141 -13.60 3.15 -24.46
N HIS A 142 -13.08 3.57 -23.31
CA HIS A 142 -13.91 4.20 -22.27
C HIS A 142 -14.20 5.67 -22.58
N LEU A 143 -13.19 6.44 -22.98
CA LEU A 143 -13.24 7.86 -23.37
C LEU A 143 -13.78 8.84 -22.31
N ASP A 144 -14.01 8.39 -21.08
CA ASP A 144 -14.47 9.23 -19.96
C ASP A 144 -13.96 8.65 -18.62
N LEU A 145 -12.72 8.15 -18.61
CA LEU A 145 -12.13 7.56 -17.40
C LEU A 145 -11.75 8.66 -16.41
N LYS A 146 -12.37 8.64 -15.23
CA LYS A 146 -12.21 9.62 -14.15
C LYS A 146 -12.63 9.01 -12.81
N PRO A 147 -12.27 9.60 -11.65
CA PRO A 147 -12.66 9.06 -10.34
C PRO A 147 -14.18 8.93 -10.14
N GLY A 148 -14.99 9.73 -10.82
CA GLY A 148 -16.45 9.61 -10.77
C GLY A 148 -17.00 8.31 -11.37
N ASN A 149 -16.26 7.69 -12.30
CA ASN A 149 -16.65 6.46 -13.01
C ASN A 149 -15.95 5.20 -12.46
N ILE A 150 -15.08 5.37 -11.46
CA ILE A 150 -14.39 4.31 -10.72
C ILE A 150 -15.15 4.10 -9.42
N LEU A 151 -15.91 3.01 -9.33
CA LEU A 151 -16.77 2.71 -8.18
C LEU A 151 -16.13 1.67 -7.26
N LEU A 152 -16.46 1.71 -5.97
CA LEU A 152 -15.90 0.84 -4.94
C LEU A 152 -17.00 -0.02 -4.30
N ASP A 153 -16.76 -1.33 -4.22
CA ASP A 153 -17.68 -2.27 -3.56
C ASP A 153 -17.51 -2.24 -2.03
N SER A 154 -18.26 -3.08 -1.30
CA SER A 154 -18.19 -3.13 0.17
C SER A 154 -16.82 -3.55 0.72
N HIS A 155 -15.95 -4.16 -0.10
CA HIS A 155 -14.60 -4.59 0.25
C HIS A 155 -13.51 -3.69 -0.35
N MET A 156 -13.90 -2.52 -0.87
CA MET A 156 -13.00 -1.55 -1.50
C MET A 156 -12.34 -2.03 -2.81
N HIS A 157 -12.95 -3.00 -3.50
CA HIS A 157 -12.55 -3.37 -4.86
C HIS A 157 -13.14 -2.43 -5.90
N VAL A 158 -12.38 -2.17 -6.94
CA VAL A 158 -12.74 -1.30 -8.06
C VAL A 158 -13.67 -2.00 -9.04
N LYS A 159 -14.72 -1.29 -9.44
CA LYS A 159 -15.50 -1.60 -10.66
C LYS A 159 -15.67 -0.36 -11.52
N ILE A 160 -15.30 -0.47 -12.79
CA ILE A 160 -15.45 0.60 -13.77
C ILE A 160 -16.87 0.63 -14.32
N SER A 161 -17.43 1.83 -14.40
CA SER A 161 -18.78 2.13 -14.88
C SER A 161 -18.72 3.09 -16.08
N ASP A 162 -19.85 3.28 -16.77
CA ASP A 162 -20.03 4.35 -17.76
C ASP A 162 -19.12 4.32 -19.00
N PHE A 163 -18.45 3.20 -19.28
CA PHE A 163 -17.60 2.98 -20.46
C PHE A 163 -18.38 2.74 -21.78
N GLY A 164 -19.72 2.77 -21.75
CA GLY A 164 -20.60 2.50 -22.91
C GLY A 164 -21.57 3.63 -23.31
N LEU A 165 -21.85 4.59 -22.42
CA LEU A 165 -22.88 5.63 -22.61
C LEU A 165 -22.37 6.86 -23.37
N SER A 166 -21.06 7.03 -23.46
CA SER A 166 -20.41 8.06 -24.26
C SER A 166 -20.28 7.57 -25.70
N LYS A 167 -21.41 7.48 -26.42
CA LYS A 167 -21.34 7.44 -27.88
C LYS A 167 -20.49 8.64 -28.33
N TRP A 168 -19.29 8.37 -28.85
CA TRP A 168 -18.93 9.01 -30.10
C TRP A 168 -19.99 8.52 -31.09
N MET A 169 -21.13 9.20 -31.12
CA MET A 169 -22.10 8.92 -32.17
C MET A 169 -21.29 9.18 -33.44
N GLU A 170 -21.34 8.28 -34.40
CA GLU A 170 -20.64 8.40 -35.69
C GLU A 170 -21.00 9.70 -36.45
N GLN A 171 -21.86 10.55 -35.87
CA GLN A 171 -22.36 11.85 -36.33
C GLN A 171 -22.00 13.04 -35.41
N SER A 172 -21.38 12.85 -34.24
CA SER A 172 -21.03 13.95 -33.33
C SER A 172 -19.70 14.59 -33.72
N THR A 173 -19.68 15.92 -33.85
CA THR A 173 -18.45 16.64 -34.12
C THR A 173 -17.56 16.71 -32.86
N ARG A 174 -16.25 16.82 -33.04
CA ARG A 174 -15.27 16.97 -31.95
C ARG A 174 -15.64 18.10 -30.97
N MET A 175 -16.17 19.21 -31.48
CA MET A 175 -16.66 20.34 -30.67
C MET A 175 -17.81 19.92 -29.75
N GLN A 176 -18.77 19.13 -30.23
CA GLN A 176 -19.88 18.64 -29.41
C GLN A 176 -19.40 17.69 -28.31
N TYR A 177 -18.36 16.89 -28.55
CA TYR A 177 -17.77 16.05 -27.50
C TYR A 177 -17.06 16.89 -26.43
N ILE A 178 -16.28 17.90 -26.84
CA ILE A 178 -15.59 18.81 -25.90
C ILE A 178 -16.62 19.60 -25.08
N GLU A 179 -17.66 20.14 -25.72
CA GLU A 179 -18.75 20.85 -25.04
C GLU A 179 -19.49 19.96 -24.04
N ARG A 180 -19.81 18.72 -24.40
CA ARG A 180 -20.43 17.76 -23.48
C ARG A 180 -19.50 17.39 -22.32
N SER A 181 -18.22 17.21 -22.59
CA SER A 181 -17.22 16.85 -21.59
C SER A 181 -16.94 18.01 -20.63
N ALA A 182 -16.94 19.24 -21.14
CA ALA A 182 -16.92 20.50 -20.39
C ALA A 182 -18.13 20.59 -19.44
N LEU A 183 -19.34 20.34 -19.95
CA LEU A 183 -20.57 20.32 -19.14
C LEU A 183 -20.57 19.23 -18.06
N ARG A 184 -19.85 18.12 -18.30
CA ARG A 184 -19.68 17.02 -17.33
C ARG A 184 -18.53 17.24 -16.32
N GLY A 185 -17.76 18.33 -16.44
CA GLY A 185 -16.60 18.61 -15.58
C GLY A 185 -15.42 17.66 -15.80
N THR A 186 -15.33 17.04 -16.97
CA THR A 186 -14.36 15.95 -17.29
C THR A 186 -13.14 16.43 -18.07
N LEU A 187 -13.09 17.74 -18.36
CA LEU A 187 -12.09 18.35 -19.23
C LEU A 187 -10.64 18.11 -18.77
N SER A 188 -10.41 17.99 -17.46
CA SER A 188 -9.08 17.75 -16.87
C SER A 188 -8.44 16.42 -17.27
N TYR A 189 -9.23 15.44 -17.71
CA TYR A 189 -8.77 14.09 -18.08
C TYR A 189 -8.67 13.91 -19.61
N ILE A 190 -9.00 14.94 -20.40
CA ILE A 190 -8.99 14.87 -21.86
C ILE A 190 -7.54 15.04 -22.37
N PRO A 191 -7.08 14.16 -23.28
CA PRO A 191 -5.73 14.22 -23.81
C PRO A 191 -5.52 15.39 -24.80
N PRO A 192 -4.27 15.90 -24.93
CA PRO A 192 -3.95 17.07 -25.74
C PRO A 192 -4.24 16.90 -27.23
N GLU A 193 -4.12 15.69 -27.78
CA GLU A 193 -4.44 15.41 -29.18
C GLU A 193 -5.93 15.64 -29.51
N MET A 194 -6.82 15.55 -28.51
CA MET A 194 -8.23 15.96 -28.64
C MET A 194 -8.40 17.48 -28.78
N PHE A 195 -7.35 18.27 -28.52
CA PHE A 195 -7.33 19.73 -28.74
C PHE A 195 -6.50 20.11 -29.98
N LEU A 196 -5.55 19.28 -30.41
CA LEU A 196 -4.56 19.62 -31.43
C LEU A 196 -4.78 18.94 -32.79
N GLU A 197 -5.27 17.69 -32.86
CA GLU A 197 -5.35 16.93 -34.12
C GLU A 197 -6.80 16.84 -34.66
N SER A 198 -7.07 17.34 -35.87
CA SER A 198 -8.44 17.55 -36.37
C SER A 198 -9.15 16.31 -36.94
N ASN A 199 -8.43 15.27 -37.39
CA ASN A 199 -9.01 14.25 -38.28
C ASN A 199 -8.78 12.78 -37.87
N LYS A 200 -8.21 12.47 -36.69
CA LYS A 200 -8.03 11.08 -36.24
C LYS A 200 -9.08 10.68 -35.20
N ALA A 201 -9.67 9.50 -35.37
CA ALA A 201 -10.56 8.90 -34.38
C ALA A 201 -9.78 8.59 -33.07
N PRO A 202 -10.44 8.67 -31.91
CA PRO A 202 -9.81 8.35 -30.64
C PRO A 202 -9.37 6.89 -30.60
N GLY A 203 -8.22 6.63 -29.98
CA GLY A 203 -7.66 5.28 -29.82
C GLY A 203 -7.38 4.94 -28.36
N PRO A 204 -6.87 3.72 -28.08
CA PRO A 204 -6.55 3.24 -26.73
C PRO A 204 -5.70 4.20 -25.88
N LYS A 205 -4.83 4.99 -26.53
CA LYS A 205 -3.93 5.94 -25.87
C LYS A 205 -4.63 7.14 -25.22
N TYR A 206 -5.89 7.38 -25.55
CA TYR A 206 -6.72 8.40 -24.92
C TYR A 206 -7.05 7.97 -23.48
N ASP A 207 -7.50 6.73 -23.30
CA ASP A 207 -7.78 6.17 -21.98
C ASP A 207 -6.52 6.07 -21.12
N VAL A 208 -5.35 5.77 -21.72
CA VAL A 208 -4.07 5.74 -21.00
C VAL A 208 -3.70 7.13 -20.45
N TYR A 209 -3.96 8.20 -21.21
CA TYR A 209 -3.74 9.56 -20.72
C TYR A 209 -4.66 9.90 -19.54
N SER A 210 -5.96 9.62 -19.68
CA SER A 210 -6.93 9.84 -18.62
C SER A 210 -6.57 9.05 -17.37
N PHE A 211 -6.10 7.81 -17.53
CA PHE A 211 -5.59 6.97 -16.45
C PHE A 211 -4.38 7.60 -15.73
N GLY A 212 -3.44 8.22 -16.46
CA GLY A 212 -2.33 8.97 -15.85
C GLY A 212 -2.80 10.12 -14.94
N ILE A 213 -3.83 10.86 -15.34
CA ILE A 213 -4.41 11.93 -14.51
C ILE A 213 -5.15 11.34 -13.29
N VAL A 214 -5.84 10.20 -13.46
CA VAL A 214 -6.48 9.47 -12.35
C VAL A 214 -5.45 9.00 -11.33
N ILE A 215 -4.31 8.44 -11.76
CA ILE A 215 -3.22 8.05 -10.86
C ILE A 215 -2.76 9.28 -10.06
N TRP A 216 -2.51 10.41 -10.72
CA TRP A 216 -2.09 11.64 -10.04
C TRP A 216 -3.06 12.05 -8.93
N GLU A 217 -4.36 11.99 -9.20
CA GLU A 217 -5.39 12.36 -8.24
C GLU A 217 -5.54 11.35 -7.10
N ILE A 218 -5.35 10.05 -7.35
CA ILE A 218 -5.30 9.02 -6.30
C ILE A 218 -4.10 9.24 -5.37
N LEU A 219 -2.93 9.50 -5.95
CA LEU A 219 -1.69 9.68 -5.18
C LEU A 219 -1.75 10.94 -4.32
N THR A 220 -2.17 12.05 -4.90
CA THR A 220 -2.18 13.36 -4.25
C THR A 220 -3.44 13.64 -3.44
N GLN A 221 -4.54 12.92 -3.69
CA GLN A 221 -5.88 13.20 -3.17
C GLN A 221 -6.34 14.66 -3.39
N LYS A 222 -5.82 15.29 -4.46
CA LYS A 222 -6.14 16.66 -4.86
C LYS A 222 -6.85 16.65 -6.21
N LYS A 223 -7.72 17.64 -6.43
CA LYS A 223 -8.41 17.81 -7.71
C LYS A 223 -7.45 18.38 -8.77
N PRO A 224 -7.37 17.79 -9.97
CA PRO A 224 -6.46 18.27 -11.01
C PRO A 224 -6.85 19.67 -11.48
N TYR A 225 -5.84 20.54 -11.62
CA TYR A 225 -6.00 21.94 -12.07
C TYR A 225 -6.96 22.79 -11.22
N SER A 226 -7.02 22.53 -9.90
CA SER A 226 -7.84 23.30 -8.96
C SER A 226 -7.64 24.82 -9.11
N GLY A 227 -8.74 25.58 -9.13
CA GLY A 227 -8.74 27.04 -9.25
C GLY A 227 -8.57 27.60 -10.67
N LEU A 228 -8.43 26.76 -11.71
CA LEU A 228 -8.32 27.21 -13.10
C LEU A 228 -9.65 27.08 -13.86
N ASN A 229 -9.93 28.06 -14.73
CA ASN A 229 -11.05 27.98 -15.66
C ASN A 229 -10.75 27.02 -16.84
N MET A 230 -11.79 26.58 -17.55
CA MET A 230 -11.66 25.60 -18.63
C MET A 230 -10.67 26.03 -19.72
N MET A 231 -10.71 27.29 -20.16
CA MET A 231 -9.84 27.78 -21.22
C MET A 231 -8.36 27.70 -20.80
N ASN A 232 -8.04 28.04 -19.55
CA ASN A 232 -6.69 27.92 -19.01
C ASN A 232 -6.22 26.47 -18.93
N ILE A 233 -7.12 25.53 -18.60
CA ILE A 233 -6.81 24.09 -18.60
C ILE A 233 -6.45 23.63 -20.02
N ILE A 234 -7.28 23.97 -21.02
CA ILE A 234 -7.02 23.60 -22.43
C ILE A 234 -5.67 24.15 -22.89
N VAL A 235 -5.41 25.43 -22.67
CA VAL A 235 -4.17 26.09 -23.09
C VAL A 235 -2.95 25.43 -22.42
N ARG A 236 -3.03 25.12 -21.11
CA ARG A 236 -1.94 24.45 -20.39
C ARG A 236 -1.69 23.03 -20.88
N VAL A 237 -2.75 22.23 -21.03
CA VAL A 237 -2.65 20.84 -21.51
C VAL A 237 -2.08 20.81 -22.94
N ALA A 238 -2.57 21.70 -23.82
CA ALA A 238 -2.07 21.85 -25.18
C ALA A 238 -0.58 22.26 -25.22
N ALA A 239 -0.12 23.07 -24.27
CA ALA A 239 1.28 23.47 -24.11
C ALA A 239 2.16 22.40 -23.44
N GLY A 240 1.62 21.22 -23.09
CA GLY A 240 2.36 20.15 -22.43
C GLY A 240 2.49 20.27 -20.91
N LEU A 241 1.80 21.23 -20.29
CA LEU A 241 1.81 21.41 -18.84
C LEU A 241 0.83 20.43 -18.17
N ARG A 242 1.31 19.78 -17.09
CA ARG A 242 0.57 18.80 -16.28
C ARG A 242 0.31 19.33 -14.87
N PRO A 243 -0.59 18.71 -14.07
CA PRO A 243 -0.81 19.09 -12.68
C PRO A 243 0.51 19.04 -11.88
N SER A 244 0.72 20.04 -11.01
CA SER A 244 1.96 20.15 -10.25
C SER A 244 2.05 19.08 -9.17
N LEU A 245 3.24 18.47 -9.01
CA LEU A 245 3.53 17.50 -7.96
C LEU A 245 4.10 18.13 -6.67
N HIS A 246 4.32 19.45 -6.62
CA HIS A 246 4.93 20.10 -5.45
C HIS A 246 3.97 20.23 -4.25
N PHE A 247 4.50 19.93 -3.05
CA PHE A 247 3.83 19.86 -1.74
C PHE A 247 2.90 18.64 -1.53
N VAL A 248 3.50 17.45 -1.53
CA VAL A 248 2.93 16.26 -0.86
C VAL A 248 4.03 15.75 0.08
N SER A 249 3.68 15.58 1.35
CA SER A 249 4.53 15.36 2.54
C SER A 249 5.67 14.35 2.38
N ASP A 250 6.68 14.46 3.26
CA ASP A 250 7.90 13.64 3.37
C ASP A 250 7.68 12.11 3.62
N GLU A 251 6.44 11.61 3.54
CA GLU A 251 6.05 10.21 3.79
C GLU A 251 5.73 9.41 2.52
N TRP A 252 6.49 9.58 1.44
CA TRP A 252 6.33 8.76 0.22
C TRP A 252 7.14 7.46 0.35
N PRO A 253 6.50 6.27 0.29
CA PRO A 253 7.25 5.01 0.22
C PRO A 253 8.09 4.97 -1.06
N GLY A 254 9.22 4.26 -1.05
CA GLY A 254 10.15 4.22 -2.20
C GLY A 254 9.48 3.78 -3.51
N GLU A 255 8.49 2.90 -3.42
CA GLU A 255 7.67 2.42 -4.54
C GLU A 255 6.75 3.51 -5.13
N ALA A 256 6.42 4.57 -4.39
CA ALA A 256 5.60 5.68 -4.88
C ALA A 256 6.30 6.43 -6.02
N GLN A 257 7.63 6.51 -6.00
CA GLN A 257 8.38 7.14 -7.08
C GLN A 257 8.23 6.38 -8.41
N GLN A 258 8.25 5.04 -8.35
CA GLN A 258 8.04 4.20 -9.53
C GLN A 258 6.60 4.34 -10.07
N MET A 259 5.61 4.42 -9.18
CA MET A 259 4.22 4.71 -9.56
C MET A 259 4.09 6.10 -10.22
N VAL A 260 4.84 7.09 -9.75
CA VAL A 260 4.88 8.45 -10.33
C VAL A 260 5.55 8.45 -11.70
N ASP A 261 6.58 7.64 -11.92
CA ASP A 261 7.24 7.53 -13.22
C ASP A 261 6.34 6.82 -14.24
N LEU A 262 5.64 5.75 -13.83
CA LEU A 262 4.58 5.12 -14.63
C LEU A 262 3.47 6.12 -15.00
N MET A 263 2.98 6.88 -14.01
CA MET A 263 2.00 7.95 -14.21
C MET A 263 2.51 8.98 -15.24
N ARG A 264 3.78 9.37 -15.15
CA ARG A 264 4.40 10.31 -16.09
C ARG A 264 4.46 9.75 -17.51
N CYS A 265 4.75 8.47 -17.66
CA CYS A 265 4.70 7.80 -18.96
C CYS A 265 3.27 7.74 -19.52
N CYS A 266 2.26 7.56 -18.66
CA CYS A 266 0.85 7.46 -19.08
C CYS A 266 0.31 8.75 -19.70
N TRP A 267 0.68 9.93 -19.18
CA TRP A 267 0.18 11.21 -19.67
C TRP A 267 1.15 11.98 -20.59
N ASP A 268 2.11 11.30 -21.20
CA ASP A 268 3.10 11.89 -22.12
C ASP A 268 2.41 12.67 -23.26
N GLN A 269 3.05 13.75 -23.71
CA GLN A 269 2.53 14.59 -24.80
C GLN A 269 2.41 13.81 -26.12
N ASP A 270 3.33 12.89 -26.40
CA ASP A 270 3.30 12.02 -27.56
C ASP A 270 2.53 10.71 -27.25
N PRO A 271 1.38 10.46 -27.90
CA PRO A 271 0.61 9.23 -27.68
C PRO A 271 1.40 7.94 -27.97
N LYS A 272 2.44 8.00 -28.80
CA LYS A 272 3.29 6.84 -29.14
C LYS A 272 4.22 6.42 -28.01
N LYS A 273 4.53 7.32 -27.06
CA LYS A 273 5.40 7.04 -25.91
C LYS A 273 4.64 6.45 -24.73
N ARG A 274 3.32 6.65 -24.67
CA ARG A 274 2.47 6.12 -23.60
C ARG A 274 2.48 4.58 -23.64
N PRO A 275 2.55 3.88 -22.50
CA PRO A 275 2.50 2.41 -22.44
C PRO A 275 1.12 1.86 -22.88
N CYS A 276 1.01 0.54 -23.07
CA CYS A 276 -0.30 -0.12 -23.25
C CYS A 276 -0.78 -0.70 -21.91
N PHE A 277 -2.09 -0.90 -21.75
CA PHE A 277 -2.62 -1.44 -20.49
C PHE A 277 -2.04 -2.80 -20.07
N PRO A 278 -1.65 -3.74 -20.97
CA PRO A 278 -0.91 -4.93 -20.56
C PRO A 278 0.40 -4.61 -19.80
N ASP A 279 1.22 -3.71 -20.33
CA ASP A 279 2.48 -3.29 -19.67
C ASP A 279 2.18 -2.60 -18.32
N ILE A 280 1.15 -1.73 -18.29
CA ILE A 280 0.70 -1.04 -17.07
C ILE A 280 0.19 -2.03 -16.02
N THR A 281 -0.56 -3.06 -16.41
CA THR A 281 -1.09 -4.06 -15.47
C THR A 281 0.02 -4.83 -14.78
N VAL A 282 1.04 -5.26 -15.54
CA VAL A 282 2.22 -5.93 -14.99
C VAL A 282 2.94 -5.01 -14.01
N GLU A 283 3.21 -3.77 -14.41
CA GLU A 283 3.95 -2.82 -13.56
C GLU A 283 3.18 -2.47 -12.27
N THR A 284 1.87 -2.24 -12.36
CA THR A 284 1.04 -1.93 -11.18
C THR A 284 0.85 -3.13 -10.24
N ASP A 285 0.78 -4.36 -10.76
CA ASP A 285 0.71 -5.60 -9.95
C ASP A 285 2.00 -5.78 -9.14
N MET A 286 3.13 -5.57 -9.80
CA MET A 286 4.44 -5.62 -9.18
C MET A 286 4.57 -4.55 -8.08
N LEU A 287 4.23 -3.29 -8.38
CA LEU A 287 4.26 -2.20 -7.40
C LEU A 287 3.34 -2.46 -6.20
N LEU A 288 2.15 -3.01 -6.42
CA LEU A 288 1.22 -3.39 -5.35
C LEU A 288 1.81 -4.51 -4.48
N SER A 289 2.41 -5.52 -5.10
CA SER A 289 3.05 -6.65 -4.42
C SER A 289 4.24 -6.19 -3.56
N LEU A 290 4.99 -5.19 -4.01
CA LEU A 290 6.08 -4.59 -3.23
C LEU A 290 5.59 -3.83 -2.01
N LEU A 291 4.47 -3.11 -2.14
CA LEU A 291 3.92 -2.32 -1.04
C LEU A 291 3.17 -3.20 -0.01
N GLN A 292 2.81 -4.43 -0.38
CA GLN A 292 2.33 -5.48 0.52
C GLN A 292 3.49 -6.27 1.17
N SER A 293 4.71 -6.14 0.64
CA SER A 293 5.93 -6.63 1.30
C SER A 293 6.27 -5.71 2.48
N PRO A 294 6.70 -6.23 3.65
CA PRO A 294 7.10 -5.42 4.80
C PRO A 294 8.47 -4.76 4.55
N VAL A 295 8.51 -3.86 3.56
CA VAL A 295 9.67 -3.05 3.21
C VAL A 295 9.39 -1.58 3.55
N ALA A 296 9.03 -1.31 4.82
CA ALA A 296 8.96 0.06 5.34
C ALA A 296 10.30 0.50 5.98
N ASP A 297 10.55 1.81 5.88
CA ASP A 297 11.76 2.56 6.20
C ASP A 297 12.02 2.73 7.73
N PRO A 298 13.23 3.14 8.17
CA PRO A 298 13.61 3.34 9.58
C PRO A 298 12.86 4.44 10.35
N GLU A 299 12.11 5.33 9.71
CA GLU A 299 11.47 6.46 10.42
C GLU A 299 10.26 6.06 11.29
N SER A 300 9.80 4.81 11.22
CA SER A 300 8.67 4.31 12.03
C SER A 300 9.01 3.98 13.49
N GLU A 301 10.27 4.12 13.94
CA GLU A 301 10.70 3.65 15.27
C GLU A 301 10.06 4.48 16.41
N ALA A 302 9.77 5.76 16.19
CA ALA A 302 9.09 6.62 17.16
C ALA A 302 7.57 6.36 17.23
N LEU A 303 6.93 6.06 16.09
CA LEU A 303 5.51 5.72 15.99
C LEU A 303 5.20 4.28 16.46
N ALA A 304 6.20 3.39 16.51
CA ALA A 304 6.03 1.99 16.88
C ALA A 304 6.19 1.69 18.39
N ARG A 305 6.58 2.68 19.21
CA ARG A 305 6.73 2.49 20.65
C ARG A 305 5.39 2.73 21.34
N LYS A 306 4.87 1.71 22.02
CA LYS A 306 3.75 1.86 22.94
C LYS A 306 4.19 2.75 24.12
N VAL A 307 3.50 3.86 24.29
CA VAL A 307 3.64 4.78 25.43
C VAL A 307 2.23 5.20 25.82
N SER A 308 1.96 5.37 27.11
CA SER A 308 0.73 6.04 27.55
C SER A 308 0.71 7.48 27.02
N CYS A 309 -0.26 7.80 26.15
CA CYS A 309 -0.36 9.07 25.42
C CYS A 309 -0.86 10.25 26.28
N LYS A 310 -1.17 10.03 27.57
CA LYS A 310 -1.69 11.08 28.44
C LYS A 310 -0.52 11.85 29.05
N PRO A 311 -0.40 13.18 28.82
CA PRO A 311 0.65 13.98 29.42
C PRO A 311 0.59 13.85 30.95
N SER A 312 1.76 13.81 31.61
CA SER A 312 1.84 13.91 33.08
C SER A 312 0.94 15.05 33.53
N LEU A 313 0.06 14.84 34.51
CA LEU A 313 -0.83 15.88 35.05
C LEU A 313 -0.07 17.15 35.48
N ARG A 314 1.25 17.03 35.70
CA ARG A 314 2.19 18.16 35.87
C ARG A 314 2.26 19.18 34.72
N ARG A 315 2.06 18.78 33.44
CA ARG A 315 2.18 19.68 32.27
C ARG A 315 0.85 20.30 31.84
N SER A 316 -0.25 19.59 32.04
CA SER A 316 -1.59 20.00 31.60
C SER A 316 -2.15 21.21 32.36
N TRP A 317 -1.44 21.68 33.40
CA TRP A 317 -1.82 22.82 34.23
C TRP A 317 -0.94 24.06 33.98
N GLU A 318 -0.26 24.17 32.83
CA GLU A 318 0.09 25.51 32.32
C GLU A 318 -1.21 26.20 31.89
N VAL A 319 -1.79 26.88 32.87
CA VAL A 319 -3.00 27.69 32.75
C VAL A 319 -2.80 28.76 31.66
N SER A 320 -3.76 28.91 30.73
CA SER A 320 -3.82 30.02 29.76
C SER A 320 -3.48 31.35 30.43
N GLU A 321 -2.65 32.17 29.78
CA GLU A 321 -2.25 33.50 30.28
C GLU A 321 -3.43 34.46 30.55
N GLU A 322 -4.63 34.15 30.06
CA GLU A 322 -5.86 34.91 30.38
C GLU A 322 -6.39 34.68 31.80
N VAL A 323 -5.88 33.67 32.52
CA VAL A 323 -6.08 33.49 33.98
C VAL A 323 -4.81 33.84 34.78
N SER A 324 -3.69 34.05 34.09
CA SER A 324 -2.42 34.45 34.74
C SER A 324 -2.36 35.95 35.03
N GLN A 325 -3.21 36.78 34.40
CA GLN A 325 -3.32 38.21 34.72
C GLN A 325 -4.15 38.52 35.99
N GLU A 326 -4.67 37.49 36.68
CA GLU A 326 -5.17 37.57 38.06
C GLU A 326 -4.29 36.80 39.07
N LEU A 327 -3.08 36.39 38.66
CA LEU A 327 -2.12 35.68 39.53
C LEU A 327 -0.81 36.45 39.75
N THR A 328 -0.80 37.73 39.38
CA THR A 328 0.24 38.68 39.79
C THR A 328 -0.36 39.76 40.69
N ASP A 329 -0.94 39.35 41.81
CA ASP A 329 -0.90 40.13 43.04
C ASP A 329 -1.22 39.21 44.23
N SER A 330 -0.16 38.77 44.91
CA SER A 330 -0.12 38.14 46.24
C SER A 330 -1.03 36.92 46.52
N ASP A 331 -0.36 35.83 46.95
CA ASP A 331 -0.91 34.74 47.78
C ASP A 331 -1.30 33.42 47.06
N SER A 332 -0.30 32.77 46.45
CA SER A 332 -0.32 31.33 46.14
C SER A 332 -0.52 30.40 47.37
N GLY A 333 -0.78 30.97 48.56
CA GLY A 333 -1.02 30.34 49.85
C GLY A 333 -2.48 30.28 50.32
N ASP A 334 -3.49 30.72 49.56
CA ASP A 334 -4.89 30.82 50.05
C ASP A 334 -5.82 29.63 49.73
N HIS A 335 -5.49 28.80 48.74
CA HIS A 335 -6.40 27.74 48.28
C HIS A 335 -6.27 26.40 49.02
N LEU A 336 -5.06 25.99 49.42
CA LEU A 336 -4.85 24.83 50.30
C LEU A 336 -5.29 25.12 51.75
N LYS A 337 -5.31 26.40 52.13
CA LYS A 337 -5.77 26.88 53.46
C LYS A 337 -7.26 26.62 53.70
N ARG A 338 -8.10 26.71 52.68
CA ARG A 338 -9.53 26.36 52.79
C ARG A 338 -9.80 24.86 52.89
N VAL A 339 -8.96 24.00 52.28
CA VAL A 339 -9.07 22.53 52.36
C VAL A 339 -8.90 22.03 53.81
N LEU A 340 -8.19 22.79 54.65
CA LEU A 340 -8.04 22.52 56.08
C LEU A 340 -8.93 23.37 56.99
N GLN A 341 -9.52 24.49 56.56
CA GLN A 341 -10.43 25.25 57.43
C GLN A 341 -11.74 24.50 57.73
N LEU A 342 -12.11 23.51 56.93
CA LEU A 342 -13.38 22.77 57.05
C LEU A 342 -13.28 21.39 57.70
N LEU A 343 -12.10 20.85 58.01
CA LEU A 343 -12.01 19.63 58.83
C LEU A 343 -12.33 19.90 60.32
N ASP A 344 -12.26 21.17 60.76
CA ASP A 344 -12.21 21.49 62.21
C ASP A 344 -13.29 22.45 62.75
N SER A 345 -14.03 23.25 61.96
CA SER A 345 -14.68 24.43 62.59
C SER A 345 -16.19 24.48 62.85
N GLU A 346 -17.11 23.70 62.27
CA GLU A 346 -18.51 23.71 62.79
C GLU A 346 -19.42 22.60 62.25
N SER A 347 -19.81 21.70 63.16
CA SER A 347 -21.05 20.91 63.23
C SER A 347 -21.71 20.36 61.94
N LEU A 348 -22.09 19.08 62.05
CA LEU A 348 -23.06 18.31 61.27
C LEU A 348 -22.46 17.47 60.15
N VAL A 349 -22.37 16.16 60.46
CA VAL A 349 -22.51 15.01 59.54
C VAL A 349 -22.09 15.33 58.10
N ALA A 350 -20.79 15.19 57.81
CA ALA A 350 -20.31 15.24 56.43
C ALA A 350 -20.84 14.01 55.69
N SER A 351 -21.95 14.18 54.96
CA SER A 351 -22.36 13.24 53.92
C SER A 351 -21.30 13.26 52.81
N ASN A 352 -20.85 12.06 52.42
CA ASN A 352 -19.76 11.72 51.49
C ASN A 352 -19.82 12.34 50.07
N GLU A 353 -20.59 13.41 49.82
CA GLU A 353 -20.91 13.89 48.47
C GLU A 353 -20.25 15.23 48.07
N GLU A 354 -19.62 15.99 48.98
CA GLU A 354 -19.14 17.37 48.68
C GLU A 354 -17.61 17.53 48.44
N LEU A 355 -16.84 16.44 48.33
CA LEU A 355 -15.39 16.50 48.04
C LEU A 355 -15.04 16.50 46.53
N CYS A 356 -16.04 16.58 45.64
CA CYS A 356 -15.86 16.59 44.19
C CYS A 356 -15.86 18.03 43.65
N ILE A 357 -14.69 18.66 43.46
CA ILE A 357 -14.62 19.93 42.72
C ILE A 357 -13.62 19.83 41.55
N CYS A 358 -14.12 20.29 40.40
CA CYS A 358 -13.55 20.46 39.06
C CYS A 358 -13.80 19.29 38.07
N GLU A 359 -14.41 19.65 36.94
CA GLU A 359 -14.91 18.97 35.71
C GLU A 359 -14.45 17.55 35.30
N ASN A 360 -13.58 16.85 36.04
CA ASN A 360 -13.04 15.52 35.72
C ASN A 360 -12.94 14.57 36.94
N LYS A 361 -13.79 14.72 37.98
CA LYS A 361 -13.77 13.90 39.22
C LYS A 361 -12.40 13.86 39.96
N VAL A 362 -11.61 14.93 39.89
CA VAL A 362 -10.28 14.98 40.53
C VAL A 362 -10.43 15.29 42.02
N THR A 363 -9.93 14.41 42.89
CA THR A 363 -9.95 14.62 44.35
C THR A 363 -8.73 15.41 44.84
N PRO A 364 -8.76 16.03 46.05
CA PRO A 364 -7.59 16.71 46.63
C PRO A 364 -6.35 15.81 46.74
N LEU A 365 -6.55 14.50 46.89
CA LEU A 365 -5.47 13.51 46.97
C LEU A 365 -4.69 13.42 45.63
N HIS A 366 -5.39 13.37 44.49
CA HIS A 366 -4.75 13.39 43.16
C HIS A 366 -3.88 14.64 42.95
N PHE A 367 -4.37 15.80 43.39
CA PHE A 367 -3.67 17.08 43.26
C PHE A 367 -2.38 17.12 44.09
N LEU A 368 -2.46 16.68 45.35
CA LEU A 368 -1.29 16.63 46.24
C LEU A 368 -0.23 15.64 45.76
N VAL A 369 -0.67 14.49 45.23
CA VAL A 369 0.23 13.49 44.64
C VAL A 369 0.92 14.02 43.38
N ALA A 370 0.19 14.65 42.46
CA ALA A 370 0.77 15.26 41.24
C ALA A 370 1.80 16.37 41.56
N ARG A 371 1.61 17.09 42.68
CA ARG A 371 2.60 18.06 43.19
C ARG A 371 3.85 17.41 43.79
N GLY A 372 3.77 16.17 44.25
CA GLY A 372 4.89 15.44 44.86
C GLY A 372 5.07 15.70 46.37
N SER A 373 4.04 16.16 47.08
CA SER A 373 4.15 16.58 48.49
C SER A 373 3.82 15.45 49.48
N VAL A 374 4.83 14.65 49.87
CA VAL A 374 4.68 13.47 50.75
C VAL A 374 3.98 13.79 52.07
N GLU A 375 4.37 14.88 52.74
CA GLU A 375 3.83 15.23 54.06
C GLU A 375 2.36 15.66 53.99
N GLN A 376 1.96 16.36 52.93
CA GLN A 376 0.56 16.78 52.75
C GLN A 376 -0.34 15.59 52.38
N VAL A 377 0.17 14.67 51.57
CA VAL A 377 -0.51 13.40 51.27
C VAL A 377 -0.68 12.58 52.56
N ARG A 378 0.36 12.46 53.39
CA ARG A 378 0.31 11.74 54.68
C ARG A 378 -0.76 12.32 55.61
N LEU A 379 -0.83 13.65 55.73
CA LEU A 379 -1.84 14.31 56.57
C LEU A 379 -3.26 14.04 56.07
N LEU A 380 -3.46 14.06 54.75
CA LEU A 380 -4.78 13.81 54.15
C LEU A 380 -5.22 12.34 54.34
N LEU A 381 -4.31 11.39 54.16
CA LEU A 381 -4.58 9.96 54.35
C LEU A 381 -4.90 9.58 55.81
N ALA A 382 -4.51 10.40 56.78
CA ALA A 382 -4.87 10.21 58.19
C ALA A 382 -6.37 10.44 58.47
N HIS A 383 -7.11 11.05 57.55
CA HIS A 383 -8.52 11.42 57.70
C HIS A 383 -9.49 10.43 57.00
N GLU A 384 -9.13 9.14 56.91
CA GLU A 384 -9.95 8.07 56.27
C GLU A 384 -10.43 8.41 54.84
N VAL A 385 -9.59 9.11 54.07
CA VAL A 385 -9.87 9.42 52.66
C VAL A 385 -9.73 8.16 51.81
N ASP A 386 -10.63 8.00 50.84
CA ASP A 386 -10.54 6.93 49.83
C ASP A 386 -9.25 7.06 49.00
N VAL A 387 -8.32 6.15 49.24
CA VAL A 387 -6.99 6.12 48.59
C VAL A 387 -7.08 5.69 47.13
N ASP A 388 -8.14 4.95 46.79
CA ASP A 388 -8.39 4.38 45.47
C ASP A 388 -9.38 5.21 44.64
N CYS A 389 -9.65 6.45 45.06
CA CYS A 389 -10.48 7.38 44.33
C CYS A 389 -10.00 7.52 42.87
N GLN A 390 -10.92 7.50 41.91
CA GLN A 390 -10.60 7.57 40.48
C GLN A 390 -11.05 8.89 39.85
N THR A 391 -10.20 9.46 39.01
CA THR A 391 -10.60 10.56 38.11
C THR A 391 -11.57 10.07 37.03
N ALA A 392 -12.12 10.99 36.23
CA ALA A 392 -12.98 10.67 35.10
C ALA A 392 -12.28 9.78 34.05
N CYS A 393 -10.95 9.82 33.97
CA CYS A 393 -10.14 9.00 33.08
C CYS A 393 -9.57 7.74 33.77
N GLY A 394 -10.06 7.40 34.96
CA GLY A 394 -9.69 6.18 35.70
C GLY A 394 -8.37 6.26 36.47
N TYR A 395 -7.71 7.42 36.52
CA TYR A 395 -6.46 7.56 37.29
C TYR A 395 -6.73 7.48 38.77
N THR A 396 -5.98 6.65 39.48
CA THR A 396 -5.87 6.66 40.94
C THR A 396 -4.67 7.52 41.36
N PRO A 397 -4.60 7.97 42.63
CA PRO A 397 -3.41 8.62 43.16
C PRO A 397 -2.15 7.76 42.98
N LEU A 398 -2.26 6.43 43.14
CA LEU A 398 -1.14 5.50 42.94
C LEU A 398 -0.67 5.46 41.48
N LEU A 399 -1.58 5.51 40.51
CA LEU A 399 -1.25 5.60 39.09
C LEU A 399 -0.45 6.86 38.77
N ILE A 400 -0.86 8.02 39.31
CA ILE A 400 -0.14 9.29 39.13
C ILE A 400 1.26 9.21 39.75
N ALA A 401 1.37 8.71 40.98
CA ALA A 401 2.66 8.58 41.67
C ALA A 401 3.63 7.66 40.90
N ALA A 402 3.12 6.55 40.33
CA ALA A 402 3.91 5.63 39.51
C ALA A 402 4.31 6.24 38.15
N GLN A 403 3.41 6.98 37.50
CA GLN A 403 3.68 7.69 36.26
C GLN A 403 4.77 8.76 36.44
N ASP A 404 4.74 9.49 37.56
CA ASP A 404 5.68 10.57 37.88
C ASP A 404 6.96 10.09 38.61
N GLN A 405 7.17 8.76 38.71
CA GLN A 405 8.35 8.14 39.32
C GLN A 405 8.62 8.59 40.77
N GLN A 406 7.57 8.59 41.60
CA GLN A 406 7.62 9.01 43.00
C GLN A 406 7.52 7.78 43.95
N PRO A 407 8.59 7.00 44.16
CA PRO A 407 8.54 5.76 44.91
C PRO A 407 8.13 5.94 46.37
N ASP A 408 8.47 7.08 46.99
CA ASP A 408 8.12 7.37 48.38
C ASP A 408 6.61 7.66 48.54
N LEU A 409 5.97 8.28 47.53
CA LEU A 409 4.52 8.45 47.48
C LEU A 409 3.81 7.13 47.17
N CYS A 410 4.36 6.32 46.25
CA CYS A 410 3.85 4.97 46.00
C CYS A 410 3.87 4.13 47.29
N ALA A 411 4.99 4.13 48.03
CA ALA A 411 5.10 3.42 49.30
C ALA A 411 4.05 3.91 50.32
N LEU A 412 3.91 5.23 50.48
CA LEU A 412 2.92 5.80 51.40
C LEU A 412 1.48 5.41 51.04
N LEU A 413 1.11 5.48 49.75
CA LEU A 413 -0.24 5.12 49.31
C LEU A 413 -0.53 3.62 49.52
N LEU A 414 0.45 2.75 49.22
CA LEU A 414 0.35 1.31 49.42
C LEU A 414 0.26 0.92 50.91
N GLU A 415 1.02 1.58 51.78
CA GLU A 415 0.96 1.41 53.24
C GLU A 415 -0.43 1.75 53.82
N HIS A 416 -1.13 2.70 53.19
CA HIS A 416 -2.49 3.11 53.52
C HIS A 416 -3.58 2.32 52.77
N GLY A 417 -3.22 1.21 52.11
CA GLY A 417 -4.17 0.26 51.55
C GLY A 417 -4.59 0.51 50.10
N ALA A 418 -3.88 1.34 49.34
CA ALA A 418 -4.13 1.49 47.90
C ALA A 418 -4.02 0.15 47.16
N ASP A 419 -4.98 -0.17 46.30
CA ASP A 419 -4.93 -1.39 45.48
C ASP A 419 -3.94 -1.21 44.31
N PRO A 420 -2.85 -2.00 44.26
CA PRO A 420 -1.85 -1.89 43.20
C PRO A 420 -2.30 -2.39 41.82
N ASN A 421 -3.52 -2.93 41.70
CA ASN A 421 -4.06 -3.50 40.47
C ASN A 421 -5.12 -2.62 39.79
N LEU A 422 -5.56 -1.52 40.42
CA LEU A 422 -6.53 -0.62 39.82
C LEU A 422 -5.93 0.05 38.58
N ALA A 423 -6.56 -0.20 37.44
CA ALA A 423 -6.14 0.31 36.14
C ALA A 423 -6.95 1.54 35.72
N ASP A 424 -6.36 2.34 34.82
CA ASP A 424 -7.05 3.46 34.18
C ASP A 424 -8.05 2.99 33.09
N GLU A 425 -8.70 3.94 32.41
CA GLU A 425 -9.65 3.64 31.32
C GLU A 425 -9.03 2.89 30.13
N ASP A 426 -7.71 2.90 29.96
CA ASP A 426 -7.01 2.17 28.90
C ASP A 426 -6.52 0.80 29.38
N GLY A 427 -6.81 0.44 30.64
CA GLY A 427 -6.36 -0.81 31.27
C GLY A 427 -4.94 -0.73 31.85
N TRP A 428 -4.34 0.46 31.96
CA TRP A 428 -3.00 0.61 32.52
C TRP A 428 -3.01 0.60 34.05
N ALA A 429 -2.55 -0.50 34.64
CA ALA A 429 -2.20 -0.60 36.06
C ALA A 429 -0.87 0.12 36.43
N PRO A 430 -0.63 0.47 37.72
CA PRO A 430 0.59 1.15 38.17
C PRO A 430 1.90 0.47 37.74
N LEU A 431 1.90 -0.87 37.67
CA LEU A 431 3.07 -1.65 37.25
C LEU A 431 3.45 -1.40 35.77
N HIS A 432 2.48 -1.07 34.90
CA HIS A 432 2.77 -0.67 33.52
C HIS A 432 3.55 0.65 33.47
N PHE A 433 3.15 1.64 34.27
CA PHE A 433 3.85 2.93 34.34
C PHE A 433 5.28 2.77 34.88
N ALA A 434 5.46 2.00 35.94
CA ALA A 434 6.77 1.70 36.49
C ALA A 434 7.68 1.00 35.44
N ALA A 435 7.13 0.04 34.70
CA ALA A 435 7.87 -0.66 33.65
C ALA A 435 8.15 0.20 32.40
N GLN A 436 7.22 1.08 32.02
CA GLN A 436 7.42 2.05 30.94
C GLN A 436 8.54 3.04 31.27
N ASN A 437 8.67 3.44 32.53
CA ASN A 437 9.65 4.42 32.98
C ASN A 437 10.99 3.79 33.38
N GLY A 438 11.05 2.47 33.54
CA GLY A 438 12.24 1.77 34.01
C GLY A 438 12.49 1.91 35.51
N ASP A 439 11.46 2.27 36.29
CA ASP A 439 11.55 2.49 37.74
C ASP A 439 11.46 1.14 38.47
N ASP A 440 12.61 0.49 38.66
CA ASP A 440 12.70 -0.80 39.34
C ASP A 440 12.37 -0.73 40.85
N ARG A 441 12.51 0.45 41.47
CA ARG A 441 12.15 0.67 42.87
C ARG A 441 10.63 0.66 43.04
N THR A 442 9.91 1.45 42.24
CA THR A 442 8.44 1.46 42.26
C THR A 442 7.87 0.12 41.81
N ALA A 443 8.42 -0.50 40.76
CA ALA A 443 8.01 -1.84 40.33
C ALA A 443 8.15 -2.89 41.46
N ARG A 444 9.24 -2.83 42.24
CA ARG A 444 9.46 -3.72 43.39
C ARG A 444 8.44 -3.48 44.50
N LEU A 445 8.20 -2.22 44.85
CA LEU A 445 7.20 -1.85 45.86
C LEU A 445 5.81 -2.37 45.49
N LEU A 446 5.40 -2.16 44.22
CA LEU A 446 4.11 -2.63 43.71
C LEU A 446 3.99 -4.16 43.78
N LEU A 447 5.01 -4.89 43.32
CA LEU A 447 5.02 -6.37 43.35
C LEU A 447 5.05 -6.93 44.77
N ASP A 448 5.72 -6.26 45.71
CA ASP A 448 5.75 -6.64 47.12
C ASP A 448 4.38 -6.45 47.81
N HIS A 449 3.56 -5.52 47.32
CA HIS A 449 2.20 -5.26 47.80
C HIS A 449 1.10 -6.00 47.00
N GLY A 450 1.46 -6.97 46.16
CA GLY A 450 0.50 -7.83 45.48
C GLY A 450 0.03 -7.33 44.10
N ALA A 451 0.78 -6.47 43.43
CA ALA A 451 0.56 -6.17 42.01
C ALA A 451 0.64 -7.45 41.16
N CYS A 452 -0.31 -7.64 40.26
CA CYS A 452 -0.32 -8.72 39.30
C CYS A 452 0.82 -8.53 38.30
N VAL A 453 1.79 -9.44 38.30
CA VAL A 453 2.99 -9.37 37.44
C VAL A 453 2.65 -9.42 35.95
N ASP A 454 1.61 -10.17 35.60
CA ASP A 454 1.15 -10.44 34.23
C ASP A 454 -0.13 -9.67 33.88
N VAL A 455 -0.36 -8.53 34.55
CA VAL A 455 -1.48 -7.64 34.21
C VAL A 455 -1.40 -7.23 32.74
N GLN A 456 -2.56 -7.21 32.07
CA GLN A 456 -2.69 -6.86 30.65
C GLN A 456 -3.59 -5.63 30.50
N GLU A 457 -3.13 -4.63 29.76
CA GLU A 457 -4.01 -3.53 29.32
C GLU A 457 -4.90 -3.94 28.14
N HIS A 458 -5.72 -3.02 27.62
CA HIS A 458 -6.77 -3.34 26.65
C HIS A 458 -6.28 -3.94 25.31
N GLU A 459 -5.06 -3.63 24.89
CA GLU A 459 -4.39 -4.24 23.73
C GLU A 459 -3.52 -5.46 24.12
N GLY A 460 -3.63 -5.96 25.35
CA GLY A 460 -2.91 -7.14 25.82
C GLY A 460 -1.44 -6.92 26.21
N TRP A 461 -0.96 -5.68 26.24
CA TRP A 461 0.41 -5.37 26.68
C TRP A 461 0.58 -5.64 28.17
N THR A 462 1.71 -6.24 28.53
CA THR A 462 2.10 -6.46 29.93
C THR A 462 3.22 -5.50 30.34
N PRO A 463 3.49 -5.32 31.65
CA PRO A 463 4.67 -4.59 32.11
C PRO A 463 5.97 -5.14 31.52
N PHE A 464 6.04 -6.45 31.28
CA PHE A 464 7.20 -7.06 30.63
C PHE A 464 7.37 -6.56 29.19
N HIS A 465 6.30 -6.46 28.40
CA HIS A 465 6.37 -5.92 27.03
C HIS A 465 6.95 -4.50 27.02
N LEU A 466 6.53 -3.64 27.95
CA LEU A 466 7.02 -2.26 28.08
C LEU A 466 8.50 -2.22 28.48
N ALA A 467 8.90 -3.01 29.48
CA ALA A 467 10.31 -3.14 29.88
C ALA A 467 11.18 -3.68 28.72
N ALA A 468 10.63 -4.63 27.94
CA ALA A 468 11.30 -5.21 26.79
C ALA A 468 11.44 -4.23 25.62
N GLN A 469 10.42 -3.41 25.34
CA GLN A 469 10.47 -2.37 24.31
C GLN A 469 11.54 -1.30 24.63
N ASN A 470 11.56 -0.83 25.88
CA ASN A 470 12.37 0.30 26.30
C ASN A 470 13.76 -0.07 26.86
N ASN A 471 14.15 -1.35 26.80
CA ASN A 471 15.44 -1.88 27.27
C ASN A 471 15.70 -1.74 28.77
N PHE A 472 14.67 -1.82 29.60
CA PHE A 472 14.82 -1.78 31.06
C PHE A 472 15.12 -3.16 31.63
N GLU A 473 16.37 -3.61 31.46
CA GLU A 473 16.83 -4.92 31.93
C GLU A 473 16.59 -5.15 33.43
N ASN A 474 16.74 -4.13 34.27
CA ASN A 474 16.54 -4.25 35.72
C ASN A 474 15.08 -4.60 36.06
N VAL A 475 14.13 -3.89 35.44
CA VAL A 475 12.71 -4.18 35.59
C VAL A 475 12.38 -5.54 35.01
N ALA A 476 12.89 -5.88 33.82
CA ALA A 476 12.66 -7.20 33.22
C ALA A 476 13.18 -8.33 34.12
N ARG A 477 14.38 -8.21 34.71
CA ARG A 477 14.91 -9.20 35.67
C ARG A 477 14.06 -9.31 36.93
N LEU A 478 13.54 -8.18 37.43
CA LEU A 478 12.62 -8.16 38.55
C LEU A 478 11.33 -8.92 38.21
N LEU A 479 10.72 -8.65 37.06
CA LEU A 479 9.51 -9.35 36.59
C LEU A 479 9.76 -10.86 36.44
N VAL A 480 10.87 -11.27 35.83
CA VAL A 480 11.29 -12.69 35.78
C VAL A 480 11.40 -13.29 37.17
N SER A 481 12.01 -12.58 38.13
CA SER A 481 12.18 -13.08 39.51
C SER A 481 10.84 -13.28 40.24
N ARG A 482 9.78 -12.62 39.78
CA ARG A 482 8.40 -12.77 40.26
C ARG A 482 7.55 -13.65 39.36
N GLN A 483 8.18 -14.53 38.58
CA GLN A 483 7.54 -15.56 37.75
C GLN A 483 6.62 -15.01 36.64
N ALA A 484 6.93 -13.84 36.08
CA ALA A 484 6.22 -13.32 34.91
C ALA A 484 6.21 -14.33 33.74
N ASP A 485 5.07 -14.50 33.08
CA ASP A 485 4.98 -15.34 31.88
C ASP A 485 5.61 -14.62 30.67
N LEU A 486 6.72 -15.18 30.19
CA LEU A 486 7.52 -14.65 29.09
C LEU A 486 6.86 -14.82 27.71
N ASN A 487 5.77 -15.58 27.63
CA ASN A 487 5.12 -15.99 26.38
C ASN A 487 3.76 -15.34 26.16
N LEU A 488 3.31 -14.49 27.08
CA LEU A 488 2.14 -13.65 26.84
C LEU A 488 2.35 -12.79 25.61
N SER A 489 1.27 -12.60 24.85
CA SER A 489 1.29 -11.86 23.61
C SER A 489 0.25 -10.74 23.63
N GLU A 490 0.62 -9.58 23.10
CA GLU A 490 -0.31 -8.46 22.87
C GLU A 490 -1.26 -8.74 21.68
N ALA A 491 -2.14 -7.80 21.35
CA ALA A 491 -3.21 -7.92 20.35
C ALA A 491 -2.74 -8.29 18.93
N GLU A 492 -1.55 -7.89 18.51
CA GLU A 492 -0.92 -8.34 17.26
C GLU A 492 -0.12 -9.64 17.41
N GLY A 493 -0.08 -10.23 18.59
CA GLY A 493 0.58 -11.50 18.87
C GLY A 493 2.09 -11.38 19.17
N LYS A 494 2.63 -10.17 19.35
CA LYS A 494 4.04 -9.98 19.74
C LYS A 494 4.21 -10.38 21.21
N THR A 495 5.29 -11.11 21.48
CA THR A 495 5.75 -11.42 22.84
C THR A 495 6.87 -10.44 23.25
N PRO A 496 7.30 -10.41 24.52
CA PRO A 496 8.45 -9.59 24.92
C PRO A 496 9.73 -9.92 24.12
N LEU A 497 9.91 -11.17 23.70
CA LEU A 497 11.04 -11.57 22.85
C LEU A 497 10.96 -10.95 21.46
N HIS A 498 9.76 -10.78 20.88
CA HIS A 498 9.59 -10.08 19.61
C HIS A 498 10.07 -8.64 19.72
N LEU A 499 9.66 -7.93 20.78
CA LEU A 499 10.05 -6.54 21.01
C LEU A 499 11.56 -6.41 21.25
N ALA A 500 12.13 -7.23 22.13
CA ALA A 500 13.57 -7.23 22.39
C ALA A 500 14.39 -7.54 21.10
N ALA A 501 13.92 -8.47 20.27
CA ALA A 501 14.56 -8.82 19.00
C ALA A 501 14.45 -7.70 17.95
N TYR A 502 13.28 -7.06 17.85
CA TYR A 502 13.00 -5.95 16.94
C TYR A 502 13.88 -4.73 17.22
N PHE A 503 13.96 -4.29 18.48
CA PHE A 503 14.82 -3.16 18.86
C PHE A 503 16.30 -3.55 18.95
N GLY A 504 16.61 -4.85 19.10
CA GLY A 504 17.96 -5.39 19.14
C GLY A 504 18.60 -5.35 20.53
N HIS A 505 17.78 -5.43 21.58
CA HIS A 505 18.20 -5.41 22.97
C HIS A 505 18.81 -6.75 23.37
N VAL A 506 20.08 -6.94 23.06
CA VAL A 506 20.77 -8.24 23.17
C VAL A 506 20.76 -8.80 24.60
N GLY A 507 20.86 -7.95 25.62
CA GLY A 507 20.84 -8.39 27.02
C GLY A 507 19.48 -8.96 27.42
N LEU A 508 18.38 -8.33 26.97
CA LEU A 508 17.02 -8.86 27.13
C LEU A 508 16.78 -10.13 26.30
N VAL A 509 17.26 -10.19 25.06
CA VAL A 509 17.18 -11.42 24.25
C VAL A 509 17.88 -12.57 24.96
N LYS A 510 19.08 -12.34 25.52
CA LYS A 510 19.81 -13.33 26.34
C LYS A 510 19.04 -13.75 27.58
N LEU A 511 18.46 -12.78 28.30
CA LEU A 511 17.65 -13.04 29.49
C LEU A 511 16.46 -13.92 29.14
N LEU A 512 15.64 -13.51 28.18
CA LEU A 512 14.42 -14.22 27.78
C LEU A 512 14.69 -15.64 27.27
N THR A 513 15.67 -15.78 26.36
CA THR A 513 16.04 -17.10 25.83
C THR A 513 16.64 -18.01 26.90
N GLY A 514 17.44 -17.47 27.84
CA GLY A 514 18.00 -18.22 28.97
C GLY A 514 16.97 -18.64 30.01
N GLN A 515 15.81 -17.97 30.06
CA GLN A 515 14.70 -18.28 30.96
C GLN A 515 13.57 -19.09 30.29
N GLY A 516 13.79 -19.59 29.08
CA GLY A 516 12.86 -20.50 28.41
C GLY A 516 11.73 -19.82 27.63
N ALA A 517 11.88 -18.55 27.22
CA ALA A 517 10.93 -17.91 26.31
C ALA A 517 10.86 -18.68 24.97
N LYS A 518 9.65 -18.82 24.40
CA LYS A 518 9.42 -19.50 23.14
C LYS A 518 10.08 -18.73 21.99
N LEU A 519 11.16 -19.29 21.45
CA LEU A 519 11.99 -18.66 20.41
C LEU A 519 11.21 -18.38 19.13
N ASP A 520 10.35 -19.32 18.74
CA ASP A 520 9.58 -19.30 17.49
C ASP A 520 8.09 -19.02 17.74
N ALA A 521 7.78 -18.21 18.76
CA ALA A 521 6.44 -17.64 18.89
C ALA A 521 6.11 -16.87 17.61
N GLN A 522 4.88 -17.00 17.12
CA GLN A 522 4.42 -16.37 15.89
C GLN A 522 3.40 -15.29 16.25
N GLN A 523 3.65 -14.06 15.80
CA GLN A 523 2.64 -12.99 15.88
C GLN A 523 1.55 -13.21 14.81
N ARG A 524 0.55 -12.33 14.71
CA ARG A 524 -0.63 -12.47 13.84
C ARG A 524 -0.31 -12.70 12.36
N ASN A 525 0.76 -12.08 11.84
CA ASN A 525 1.25 -12.29 10.47
C ASN A 525 2.28 -13.42 10.37
N LEU A 526 2.29 -14.35 11.33
CA LEU A 526 3.18 -15.50 11.45
C LEU A 526 4.68 -15.17 11.59
N ARG A 527 5.05 -13.89 11.74
CA ARG A 527 6.43 -13.48 11.92
C ARG A 527 6.93 -13.81 13.32
N THR A 528 8.12 -14.42 13.37
CA THR A 528 8.84 -14.76 14.61
C THR A 528 9.77 -13.63 15.08
N PRO A 529 10.32 -13.68 16.31
CA PRO A 529 11.34 -12.73 16.76
C PRO A 529 12.55 -12.64 15.81
N LEU A 530 12.93 -13.76 15.19
CA LEU A 530 14.01 -13.81 14.21
C LEU A 530 13.70 -12.96 12.96
N HIS A 531 12.46 -13.02 12.45
CA HIS A 531 12.04 -12.19 11.31
C HIS A 531 12.19 -10.69 11.61
N LEU A 532 11.76 -10.27 12.81
CA LEU A 532 11.83 -8.87 13.22
C LEU A 532 13.28 -8.40 13.40
N ALA A 533 14.12 -9.23 14.01
CA ALA A 533 15.54 -8.93 14.16
C ALA A 533 16.25 -8.83 12.80
N VAL A 534 15.93 -9.72 11.86
CA VAL A 534 16.48 -9.71 10.50
C VAL A 534 16.05 -8.48 9.71
N GLU A 535 14.76 -8.16 9.73
CA GLU A 535 14.22 -6.95 9.08
C GLU A 535 14.92 -5.69 9.58
N ARG A 536 15.09 -5.57 10.90
CA ARG A 536 15.76 -4.43 11.54
C ARG A 536 17.29 -4.51 11.56
N GLY A 537 17.87 -5.56 10.96
CA GLY A 537 19.31 -5.70 10.81
C GLY A 537 20.08 -5.92 12.12
N LYS A 538 19.44 -6.45 13.16
CA LYS A 538 20.01 -6.56 14.52
C LYS A 538 20.94 -7.77 14.65
N VAL A 539 22.10 -7.73 13.97
CA VAL A 539 23.07 -8.84 13.81
C VAL A 539 23.37 -9.60 15.11
N ARG A 540 23.62 -8.90 16.23
CA ARG A 540 23.95 -9.55 17.51
C ARG A 540 22.77 -10.31 18.12
N ALA A 541 21.55 -9.79 17.98
CA ALA A 541 20.34 -10.47 18.44
C ALA A 541 20.05 -11.70 17.58
N ILE A 542 20.15 -11.55 16.25
CA ILE A 542 20.00 -12.67 15.29
C ILE A 542 20.99 -13.79 15.61
N GLN A 543 22.28 -13.44 15.80
CA GLN A 543 23.31 -14.42 16.13
C GLN A 543 22.98 -15.17 17.42
N HIS A 544 22.44 -14.49 18.43
CA HIS A 544 22.05 -15.13 19.68
C HIS A 544 20.86 -16.07 19.48
N LEU A 545 19.79 -15.60 18.83
CA LEU A 545 18.59 -16.38 18.57
C LEU A 545 18.90 -17.68 17.80
N LEU A 546 19.72 -17.59 16.76
CA LEU A 546 20.14 -18.77 15.98
C LEU A 546 21.01 -19.72 16.82
N LYS A 547 21.93 -19.21 17.64
CA LYS A 547 22.74 -20.04 18.55
C LYS A 547 21.88 -20.78 19.59
N THR A 548 20.80 -20.16 20.03
CA THR A 548 19.85 -20.77 20.99
C THR A 548 18.85 -21.73 20.33
N GLY A 549 18.89 -21.88 19.00
CA GLY A 549 18.05 -22.85 18.28
C GLY A 549 16.77 -22.28 17.67
N ALA A 550 16.66 -20.97 17.45
CA ALA A 550 15.54 -20.39 16.69
C ALA A 550 15.54 -20.92 15.25
N THR A 551 14.37 -21.25 14.71
CA THR A 551 14.26 -21.84 13.38
C THR A 551 14.59 -20.82 12.28
N PRO A 552 15.63 -21.07 11.45
CA PRO A 552 16.03 -20.13 10.39
C PRO A 552 15.04 -20.09 9.22
N ASP A 553 14.16 -21.07 9.12
CA ASP A 553 13.25 -21.33 8.00
C ASP A 553 11.77 -21.11 8.35
N ALA A 554 11.48 -20.50 9.49
CA ALA A 554 10.10 -20.09 9.81
C ALA A 554 9.55 -19.19 8.69
N LEU A 555 8.29 -19.39 8.30
CA LEU A 555 7.64 -18.61 7.25
C LEU A 555 6.61 -17.66 7.84
N ASP A 556 6.58 -16.44 7.34
CA ASP A 556 5.53 -15.47 7.64
C ASP A 556 4.24 -15.71 6.83
N GLN A 557 3.23 -14.86 7.02
CA GLN A 557 1.93 -14.97 6.34
C GLN A 557 2.04 -14.90 4.82
N ASN A 558 3.10 -14.31 4.26
CA ASN A 558 3.34 -14.20 2.82
C ASN A 558 4.30 -15.28 2.31
N GLY A 559 4.72 -16.21 3.17
CA GLY A 559 5.70 -17.25 2.85
C GLY A 559 7.15 -16.75 2.84
N TYR A 560 7.45 -15.59 3.43
CA TYR A 560 8.83 -15.13 3.52
C TYR A 560 9.52 -15.80 4.70
N SER A 561 10.71 -16.35 4.44
CA SER A 561 11.65 -16.76 5.49
C SER A 561 12.56 -15.60 5.91
N PRO A 562 13.26 -15.69 7.05
CA PRO A 562 14.31 -14.74 7.41
C PRO A 562 15.34 -14.52 6.29
N LEU A 563 15.69 -15.56 5.53
CA LEU A 563 16.62 -15.43 4.40
C LEU A 563 16.02 -14.60 3.26
N HIS A 564 14.73 -14.76 2.95
CA HIS A 564 14.03 -13.89 1.99
C HIS A 564 14.08 -12.43 2.40
N THR A 565 13.75 -12.12 3.66
CA THR A 565 13.79 -10.76 4.19
C THR A 565 15.20 -10.18 4.12
N ALA A 566 16.22 -10.95 4.49
CA ALA A 566 17.62 -10.52 4.43
C ALA A 566 18.08 -10.25 3.00
N ALA A 567 17.70 -11.12 2.05
CA ALA A 567 18.01 -10.98 0.63
C ALA A 567 17.35 -9.74 0.03
N ALA A 568 16.05 -9.53 0.26
CA ALA A 568 15.33 -8.35 -0.23
C ALA A 568 15.88 -7.03 0.33
N ARG A 569 16.34 -7.02 1.58
CA ARG A 569 16.89 -5.82 2.26
C ARG A 569 18.39 -5.59 2.01
N GLY A 570 19.06 -6.41 1.19
CA GLY A 570 20.47 -6.20 0.88
C GLY A 570 21.43 -6.54 2.03
N ARG A 571 21.02 -7.36 3.01
CA ARG A 571 21.78 -7.60 4.25
C ARG A 571 22.76 -8.78 4.12
N TYR A 572 23.85 -8.61 3.36
CA TYR A 572 24.86 -9.65 3.09
C TYR A 572 25.31 -10.44 4.34
N LEU A 573 25.72 -9.75 5.40
CA LEU A 573 26.21 -10.41 6.63
C LEU A 573 25.14 -11.27 7.31
N ILE A 574 23.88 -10.87 7.20
CA ILE A 574 22.75 -11.60 7.78
C ILE A 574 22.43 -12.82 6.93
N CYS A 575 22.42 -12.69 5.60
CA CYS A 575 22.29 -13.85 4.69
C CYS A 575 23.37 -14.89 4.98
N LYS A 576 24.64 -14.46 5.04
CA LYS A 576 25.78 -15.36 5.32
C LYS A 576 25.64 -16.05 6.68
N MET A 577 25.14 -15.33 7.68
CA MET A 577 24.89 -15.90 9.00
C MET A 577 23.74 -16.91 8.98
N LEU A 578 22.60 -16.58 8.37
CA LEU A 578 21.45 -17.48 8.26
C LEU A 578 21.83 -18.79 7.55
N LEU A 579 22.56 -18.70 6.44
CA LEU A 579 23.07 -19.88 5.70
C LEU A 579 24.00 -20.74 6.56
N ARG A 580 24.89 -20.12 7.34
CA ARG A 580 25.76 -20.84 8.28
C ARG A 580 24.98 -21.62 9.35
N TYR A 581 23.80 -21.16 9.73
CA TYR A 581 22.90 -21.85 10.68
C TYR A 581 21.85 -22.72 9.98
N GLY A 582 22.00 -23.01 8.68
CA GLY A 582 21.19 -23.99 7.96
C GLY A 582 19.89 -23.45 7.37
N ALA A 583 19.80 -22.14 7.09
CA ALA A 583 18.66 -21.60 6.33
C ALA A 583 18.59 -22.22 4.92
N SER A 584 17.39 -22.61 4.50
CA SER A 584 17.14 -23.17 3.18
C SER A 584 17.15 -22.11 2.09
N LEU A 585 17.83 -22.42 0.98
CA LEU A 585 17.95 -21.57 -0.21
C LEU A 585 16.70 -21.62 -1.10
N GLU A 586 15.95 -22.71 -1.05
CA GLU A 586 14.93 -23.07 -2.04
C GLU A 586 13.49 -22.98 -1.51
N LEU A 587 13.29 -22.37 -0.35
CA LEU A 587 11.94 -22.12 0.14
C LEU A 587 11.24 -21.12 -0.79
N PRO A 588 10.04 -21.44 -1.31
CA PRO A 588 9.27 -20.51 -2.11
C PRO A 588 8.39 -19.61 -1.22
N THR A 589 8.27 -18.33 -1.57
CA THR A 589 7.19 -17.46 -1.06
C THR A 589 5.83 -17.88 -1.62
N GLN A 590 4.73 -17.24 -1.19
CA GLN A 590 3.41 -17.45 -1.81
C GLN A 590 3.38 -17.17 -3.32
N GLN A 591 4.25 -16.29 -3.80
CA GLN A 591 4.42 -15.98 -5.22
C GLN A 591 5.39 -16.96 -5.92
N GLY A 592 5.88 -17.98 -5.23
CA GLY A 592 6.86 -18.94 -5.75
C GLY A 592 8.31 -18.44 -5.74
N TRP A 593 8.59 -17.25 -5.21
CA TRP A 593 9.93 -16.66 -5.29
C TRP A 593 10.87 -17.24 -4.24
N THR A 594 12.14 -17.45 -4.62
CA THR A 594 13.23 -17.80 -3.69
C THR A 594 13.98 -16.54 -3.23
N PRO A 595 14.87 -16.61 -2.23
CA PRO A 595 15.71 -15.47 -1.83
C PRO A 595 16.55 -14.92 -2.99
N LEU A 596 16.95 -15.78 -3.94
CA LEU A 596 17.70 -15.37 -5.13
C LEU A 596 16.85 -14.51 -6.08
N HIS A 597 15.56 -14.81 -6.24
CA HIS A 597 14.64 -13.96 -7.01
C HIS A 597 14.56 -12.56 -6.42
N LEU A 598 14.42 -12.46 -5.09
CA LEU A 598 14.37 -11.17 -4.39
C LEU A 598 15.68 -10.39 -4.51
N ALA A 599 16.83 -11.06 -4.39
CA ALA A 599 18.13 -10.44 -4.56
C ALA A 599 18.34 -9.93 -6.00
N ALA A 600 17.96 -10.73 -7.01
CA ALA A 600 18.03 -10.35 -8.42
C ALA A 600 17.09 -9.18 -8.75
N TYR A 601 15.87 -9.21 -8.22
CA TYR A 601 14.89 -8.15 -8.40
C TYR A 601 15.33 -6.82 -7.79
N LYS A 602 15.96 -6.85 -6.61
CA LYS A 602 16.41 -5.65 -5.89
C LYS A 602 17.82 -5.18 -6.23
N GLY A 603 18.55 -5.89 -7.10
CA GLY A 603 19.89 -5.46 -7.54
C GLY A 603 21.05 -5.85 -6.60
N HIS A 604 20.86 -6.76 -5.65
CA HIS A 604 21.84 -7.03 -4.59
C HIS A 604 22.94 -8.03 -5.02
N LEU A 605 23.91 -7.54 -5.79
CA LEU A 605 24.98 -8.35 -6.40
C LEU A 605 25.74 -9.23 -5.41
N GLU A 606 26.15 -8.72 -4.25
CA GLU A 606 26.94 -9.47 -3.28
C GLU A 606 26.15 -10.64 -2.67
N ILE A 607 24.82 -10.50 -2.56
CA ILE A 607 23.95 -11.58 -2.09
C ILE A 607 23.76 -12.61 -3.19
N ILE A 608 23.66 -12.21 -4.45
CA ILE A 608 23.57 -13.14 -5.58
C ILE A 608 24.81 -14.04 -5.63
N HIS A 609 26.00 -13.45 -5.54
CA HIS A 609 27.24 -14.22 -5.48
C HIS A 609 27.27 -15.15 -4.27
N LEU A 610 26.87 -14.67 -3.08
CA LEU A 610 26.80 -15.50 -1.88
C LEU A 610 25.85 -16.70 -2.02
N LEU A 611 24.67 -16.48 -2.58
CA LEU A 611 23.67 -17.53 -2.79
C LEU A 611 24.14 -18.53 -3.85
N ALA A 612 24.74 -18.05 -4.93
CA ALA A 612 25.34 -18.89 -5.97
C ALA A 612 26.53 -19.73 -5.44
N GLU A 613 27.43 -19.11 -4.66
CA GLU A 613 28.52 -19.80 -3.94
C GLU A 613 28.01 -20.85 -2.96
N SER A 614 26.81 -20.64 -2.42
CA SER A 614 26.12 -21.59 -1.54
C SER A 614 25.30 -22.64 -2.30
N HIS A 615 25.43 -22.70 -3.63
CA HIS A 615 24.73 -23.63 -4.53
C HIS A 615 23.21 -23.45 -4.60
N ALA A 616 22.71 -22.21 -4.55
CA ALA A 616 21.31 -21.91 -4.85
C ALA A 616 20.97 -22.26 -6.30
N ASP A 617 19.75 -22.73 -6.56
CA ASP A 617 19.27 -23.01 -7.90
C ASP A 617 19.01 -21.71 -8.68
N LEU A 618 19.92 -21.39 -9.60
CA LEU A 618 19.82 -20.22 -10.49
C LEU A 618 18.66 -20.32 -11.48
N GLY A 619 18.15 -21.54 -11.72
CA GLY A 619 17.04 -21.85 -12.62
C GLY A 619 15.71 -22.03 -11.90
N ALA A 620 15.65 -21.80 -10.59
CA ALA A 620 14.43 -22.00 -9.81
C ALA A 620 13.26 -21.22 -10.43
N PRO A 621 12.11 -21.87 -10.70
CA PRO A 621 10.96 -21.19 -11.28
C PRO A 621 10.20 -20.43 -10.18
N GLY A 622 10.14 -19.11 -10.31
CA GLY A 622 9.27 -18.25 -9.53
C GLY A 622 7.82 -18.23 -10.03
N GLY A 623 7.04 -17.25 -9.57
CA GLY A 623 5.71 -16.97 -10.12
C GLY A 623 5.76 -16.79 -11.64
N MET A 624 4.80 -17.37 -12.35
CA MET A 624 4.77 -17.46 -13.83
C MET A 624 5.96 -18.20 -14.46
N ASN A 625 6.69 -19.04 -13.70
CA ASN A 625 7.95 -19.69 -14.10
C ASN A 625 9.07 -18.69 -14.46
N TRP A 626 9.06 -17.50 -13.87
CA TRP A 626 10.16 -16.55 -14.07
C TRP A 626 11.36 -16.97 -13.24
N THR A 627 12.52 -17.09 -13.87
CA THR A 627 13.79 -17.29 -13.16
C THR A 627 14.35 -15.94 -12.65
N PRO A 628 15.33 -15.93 -11.74
CA PRO A 628 16.01 -14.70 -11.32
C PRO A 628 16.59 -13.90 -12.51
N LEU A 629 17.01 -14.58 -13.57
CA LEU A 629 17.53 -13.95 -14.79
C LEU A 629 16.42 -13.25 -15.60
N HIS A 630 15.19 -13.77 -15.62
CA HIS A 630 14.05 -13.08 -16.23
C HIS A 630 13.76 -11.75 -15.51
N LEU A 631 13.79 -11.76 -14.17
CA LEU A 631 13.59 -10.55 -13.37
C LEU A 631 14.68 -9.52 -13.67
N ALA A 632 15.96 -9.92 -13.62
CA ALA A 632 17.08 -9.04 -13.90
C ALA A 632 17.00 -8.39 -15.30
N ALA A 633 16.67 -9.20 -16.33
CA ALA A 633 16.51 -8.73 -17.70
C ALA A 633 15.31 -7.78 -17.87
N CYS A 634 14.19 -8.03 -17.17
CA CYS A 634 13.00 -7.20 -17.21
C CYS A 634 13.22 -5.83 -16.54
N HIS A 635 13.97 -5.78 -15.44
CA HIS A 635 14.20 -4.56 -14.66
C HIS A 635 15.42 -3.75 -15.10
N ARG A 636 16.11 -4.18 -16.17
CA ARG A 636 17.31 -3.52 -16.72
C ARG A 636 18.48 -3.48 -15.73
N GLU A 637 18.56 -4.49 -14.86
CA GLU A 637 19.65 -4.66 -13.89
C GLU A 637 20.84 -5.32 -14.58
N GLU A 638 21.55 -4.55 -15.41
CA GLU A 638 22.61 -5.04 -16.31
C GLU A 638 23.75 -5.77 -15.57
N ALA A 639 24.13 -5.25 -14.40
CA ALA A 639 25.14 -5.88 -13.55
C ALA A 639 24.65 -7.21 -12.95
N VAL A 640 23.37 -7.31 -12.63
CA VAL A 640 22.77 -8.56 -12.11
C VAL A 640 22.69 -9.61 -13.20
N VAL A 641 22.28 -9.21 -14.42
CA VAL A 641 22.27 -10.11 -15.59
C VAL A 641 23.67 -10.69 -15.80
N ALA A 642 24.71 -9.85 -15.81
CA ALA A 642 26.08 -10.31 -15.94
C ALA A 642 26.48 -11.28 -14.81
N ALA A 643 26.20 -10.93 -13.56
CA ALA A 643 26.54 -11.75 -12.40
C ALA A 643 25.84 -13.13 -12.42
N LEU A 644 24.54 -13.18 -12.72
CA LEU A 644 23.79 -14.43 -12.81
C LEU A 644 24.32 -15.34 -13.94
N LEU A 645 24.63 -14.77 -15.10
CA LEU A 645 25.22 -15.51 -16.23
C LEU A 645 26.62 -16.04 -15.90
N GLN A 646 27.45 -15.24 -15.24
CA GLN A 646 28.77 -15.66 -14.75
C GLN A 646 28.68 -16.78 -13.71
N CYS A 647 27.61 -16.78 -12.91
CA CYS A 647 27.32 -17.86 -11.96
C CYS A 647 26.75 -19.12 -12.62
N GLY A 648 26.42 -19.09 -13.92
CA GLY A 648 25.93 -20.24 -14.69
C GLY A 648 24.42 -20.32 -14.85
N ALA A 649 23.68 -19.21 -14.70
CA ALA A 649 22.25 -19.18 -15.01
C ALA A 649 21.99 -19.46 -16.50
N ASP A 650 20.97 -20.25 -16.81
CA ASP A 650 20.61 -20.59 -18.19
C ASP A 650 20.01 -19.36 -18.91
N PRO A 651 20.67 -18.79 -19.94
CA PRO A 651 20.14 -17.66 -20.71
C PRO A 651 18.91 -18.02 -21.56
N ASN A 652 18.66 -19.31 -21.77
CA ASN A 652 17.58 -19.84 -22.61
C ASN A 652 16.39 -20.38 -21.81
N ALA A 653 16.41 -20.21 -20.48
CA ALA A 653 15.26 -20.52 -19.66
C ALA A 653 14.01 -19.81 -20.20
N ALA A 654 12.91 -20.54 -20.35
CA ALA A 654 11.67 -20.02 -20.90
C ALA A 654 10.58 -20.03 -19.82
N GLU A 655 9.91 -18.88 -19.62
CA GLU A 655 8.78 -18.80 -18.70
C GLU A 655 7.50 -19.45 -19.29
N GLN A 656 6.39 -19.40 -18.55
CA GLN A 656 5.14 -20.09 -18.89
C GLN A 656 4.60 -19.80 -20.30
N SER A 657 4.83 -18.61 -20.87
CA SER A 657 4.42 -18.20 -22.22
C SER A 657 5.53 -18.34 -23.28
N GLY A 658 6.68 -18.94 -22.92
CA GLY A 658 7.82 -19.15 -23.80
C GLY A 658 8.74 -17.94 -23.97
N TRP A 659 8.60 -16.89 -23.15
CA TRP A 659 9.51 -15.76 -23.15
C TRP A 659 10.83 -16.16 -22.50
N THR A 660 11.94 -15.73 -23.10
CA THR A 660 13.29 -15.91 -22.55
C THR A 660 13.81 -14.58 -21.98
N PRO A 661 14.87 -14.56 -21.16
CA PRO A 661 15.51 -13.34 -20.70
C PRO A 661 15.90 -12.40 -21.86
N LEU A 662 16.30 -12.95 -23.02
CA LEU A 662 16.63 -12.17 -24.21
C LEU A 662 15.41 -11.41 -24.76
N HIS A 663 14.23 -12.04 -24.80
CA HIS A 663 13.01 -11.36 -25.20
C HIS A 663 12.69 -10.17 -24.29
N LEU A 664 12.80 -10.36 -22.97
CA LEU A 664 12.52 -9.33 -21.97
C LEU A 664 13.53 -8.17 -22.05
N ALA A 665 14.83 -8.48 -22.18
CA ALA A 665 15.88 -7.47 -22.34
C ALA A 665 15.67 -6.60 -23.59
N VAL A 666 15.28 -7.22 -24.72
CA VAL A 666 14.94 -6.51 -25.95
C VAL A 666 13.68 -5.66 -25.80
N GLN A 667 12.61 -6.22 -25.21
CA GLN A 667 11.35 -5.51 -24.97
C GLN A 667 11.55 -4.25 -24.14
N ARG A 668 12.43 -4.33 -23.13
CA ARG A 668 12.77 -3.23 -22.20
C ARG A 668 13.88 -2.32 -22.71
N GLY A 669 14.52 -2.68 -23.83
CA GLY A 669 15.59 -1.89 -24.44
C GLY A 669 16.90 -1.87 -23.66
N SER A 670 17.18 -2.87 -22.83
CA SER A 670 18.45 -2.96 -22.09
C SER A 670 19.55 -3.51 -23.00
N PHE A 671 20.27 -2.59 -23.65
CA PHE A 671 21.30 -2.92 -24.63
C PHE A 671 22.42 -3.79 -24.05
N LEU A 672 22.94 -3.46 -22.86
CA LEU A 672 24.02 -4.24 -22.25
C LEU A 672 23.55 -5.62 -21.78
N SER A 673 22.32 -5.76 -21.28
CA SER A 673 21.75 -7.07 -20.97
C SER A 673 21.64 -7.96 -22.22
N VAL A 674 21.24 -7.38 -23.37
CA VAL A 674 21.21 -8.11 -24.65
C VAL A 674 22.61 -8.58 -25.05
N ILE A 675 23.63 -7.73 -24.92
CA ILE A 675 25.02 -8.12 -25.21
C ILE A 675 25.46 -9.26 -24.29
N ASN A 676 25.31 -9.10 -22.97
CA ASN A 676 25.71 -10.12 -22.00
C ASN A 676 25.00 -11.46 -22.26
N LEU A 677 23.70 -11.44 -22.54
CA LEU A 677 22.94 -12.66 -22.85
C LEU A 677 23.46 -13.36 -24.12
N LEU A 678 23.74 -12.62 -25.19
CA LEU A 678 24.26 -13.18 -26.44
C LEU A 678 25.69 -13.71 -26.30
N GLU A 679 26.55 -13.00 -25.55
CA GLU A 679 27.91 -13.47 -25.22
C GLU A 679 27.89 -14.80 -24.46
N HIS A 680 26.87 -15.02 -23.62
CA HIS A 680 26.65 -16.25 -22.89
C HIS A 680 25.77 -17.29 -23.63
N HIS A 681 25.63 -17.19 -24.96
CA HIS A 681 24.91 -18.15 -25.81
C HIS A 681 23.38 -18.17 -25.65
N ALA A 682 22.75 -17.01 -25.41
CA ALA A 682 21.31 -16.87 -25.59
C ALA A 682 20.91 -17.13 -27.06
N ASP A 683 19.86 -17.93 -27.24
CA ASP A 683 19.29 -18.27 -28.53
C ASP A 683 18.56 -17.07 -29.12
N VAL A 684 19.16 -16.51 -30.16
CA VAL A 684 18.64 -15.37 -30.91
C VAL A 684 17.38 -15.71 -31.72
N HIS A 685 17.12 -17.01 -31.94
CA HIS A 685 15.96 -17.54 -32.66
C HIS A 685 14.86 -18.06 -31.74
N ALA A 686 15.05 -17.96 -30.41
CA ALA A 686 14.05 -18.40 -29.46
C ALA A 686 12.68 -17.79 -29.79
N CYS A 687 11.62 -18.60 -29.73
CA CYS A 687 10.27 -18.18 -30.03
C CYS A 687 9.33 -18.42 -28.86
N ASN A 688 8.54 -17.41 -28.52
CA ASN A 688 7.47 -17.58 -27.53
C ASN A 688 6.26 -18.33 -28.12
N LYS A 689 5.24 -18.61 -27.31
CA LYS A 689 4.02 -19.33 -27.75
C LYS A 689 3.24 -18.64 -28.89
N VAL A 690 3.48 -17.36 -29.13
CA VAL A 690 2.86 -16.56 -30.19
C VAL A 690 3.79 -16.45 -31.42
N GLY A 691 4.94 -17.13 -31.40
CA GLY A 691 5.92 -17.12 -32.48
C GLY A 691 6.75 -15.84 -32.56
N TRP A 692 6.75 -15.00 -31.51
CA TRP A 692 7.62 -13.83 -31.48
C TRP A 692 9.05 -14.24 -31.15
N THR A 693 9.98 -13.69 -31.91
CA THR A 693 11.42 -13.78 -31.65
C THR A 693 11.96 -12.43 -31.14
N PRO A 694 13.18 -12.37 -30.58
CA PRO A 694 13.80 -11.11 -30.17
C PRO A 694 13.83 -10.05 -31.28
N VAL A 695 14.01 -10.44 -32.54
CA VAL A 695 14.01 -9.53 -33.69
C VAL A 695 12.65 -8.89 -33.93
N HIS A 696 11.56 -9.66 -33.81
CA HIS A 696 10.20 -9.11 -33.94
C HIS A 696 9.96 -8.01 -32.90
N LEU A 697 10.43 -8.22 -31.66
CA LEU A 697 10.33 -7.23 -30.58
C LEU A 697 11.21 -6.01 -30.85
N ALA A 698 12.47 -6.19 -31.28
CA ALA A 698 13.37 -5.09 -31.61
C ALA A 698 12.81 -4.19 -32.72
N ALA A 699 12.23 -4.81 -33.76
CA ALA A 699 11.61 -4.11 -34.88
C ALA A 699 10.35 -3.33 -34.46
N LEU A 700 9.51 -3.93 -33.62
CA LEU A 700 8.31 -3.29 -33.06
C LEU A 700 8.68 -2.07 -32.18
N LYS A 701 9.64 -2.25 -31.25
CA LYS A 701 10.05 -1.21 -30.30
C LYS A 701 10.84 -0.08 -30.97
N GLY A 702 11.51 -0.34 -32.09
CA GLY A 702 12.21 0.69 -32.86
C GLY A 702 13.67 0.89 -32.46
N ASN A 703 14.29 -0.07 -31.74
CA ASN A 703 15.66 0.06 -31.26
C ASN A 703 16.67 -0.48 -32.29
N VAL A 704 17.23 0.43 -33.10
CA VAL A 704 18.15 0.09 -34.20
C VAL A 704 19.44 -0.54 -33.66
N ALA A 705 19.95 -0.08 -32.52
CA ALA A 705 21.19 -0.60 -31.95
C ALA A 705 21.03 -2.07 -31.52
N ILE A 706 19.93 -2.39 -30.83
CA ILE A 706 19.62 -3.78 -30.45
C ILE A 706 19.39 -4.64 -31.69
N LEU A 707 18.66 -4.14 -32.69
CA LEU A 707 18.43 -4.87 -33.93
C LEU A 707 19.73 -5.20 -34.66
N LYS A 708 20.66 -4.24 -34.76
CA LYS A 708 22.00 -4.45 -35.34
C LYS A 708 22.79 -5.55 -34.61
N VAL A 709 22.72 -5.55 -33.27
CA VAL A 709 23.38 -6.56 -32.44
C VAL A 709 22.77 -7.95 -32.68
N LEU A 710 21.44 -8.06 -32.70
CA LEU A 710 20.76 -9.33 -32.97
C LEU A 710 21.11 -9.87 -34.36
N VAL A 711 21.12 -9.02 -35.39
CA VAL A 711 21.54 -9.42 -36.75
C VAL A 711 23.00 -9.89 -36.78
N LYS A 712 23.89 -9.19 -36.07
CA LYS A 712 25.29 -9.60 -35.94
C LYS A 712 25.44 -10.95 -35.22
N ALA A 713 24.54 -11.25 -34.28
CA ALA A 713 24.45 -12.53 -33.60
C ALA A 713 23.77 -13.65 -34.44
N GLY A 714 23.41 -13.37 -35.70
CA GLY A 714 22.86 -14.36 -36.63
C GLY A 714 21.34 -14.39 -36.74
N ALA A 715 20.63 -13.40 -36.20
CA ALA A 715 19.17 -13.40 -36.22
C ALA A 715 18.59 -13.32 -37.65
N GLN A 716 17.61 -14.18 -37.93
CA GLN A 716 16.90 -14.22 -39.21
C GLN A 716 15.82 -13.14 -39.26
N LEU A 717 15.72 -12.45 -40.40
CA LEU A 717 14.83 -11.30 -40.61
C LEU A 717 13.55 -11.65 -41.37
N ASP A 718 13.48 -12.85 -41.93
CA ASP A 718 12.39 -13.39 -42.74
C ASP A 718 11.46 -14.33 -41.97
N ILE A 719 11.73 -14.56 -40.67
CA ILE A 719 10.86 -15.35 -39.79
C ILE A 719 9.49 -14.66 -39.68
N GLN A 720 8.42 -15.45 -39.72
CA GLN A 720 7.06 -15.00 -39.47
C GLN A 720 6.60 -15.45 -38.08
N ASN A 721 5.91 -14.56 -37.36
CA ASN A 721 5.21 -14.93 -36.14
C ASN A 721 3.91 -15.72 -36.43
N ALA A 722 3.15 -16.10 -35.39
CA ALA A 722 1.89 -16.85 -35.57
C ALA A 722 0.81 -16.10 -36.36
N GLU A 723 0.94 -14.77 -36.53
CA GLU A 723 0.05 -13.93 -37.34
C GLU A 723 0.55 -13.76 -38.78
N GLY A 724 1.64 -14.44 -39.16
CA GLY A 724 2.25 -14.35 -40.49
C GLY A 724 3.06 -13.07 -40.72
N CYS A 725 3.33 -12.30 -39.66
CA CYS A 725 4.00 -11.01 -39.74
C CYS A 725 5.51 -11.18 -39.56
N THR A 726 6.29 -10.63 -40.50
CA THR A 726 7.76 -10.50 -40.42
C THR A 726 8.18 -9.27 -39.60
N PRO A 727 9.42 -9.22 -39.09
CA PRO A 727 9.97 -8.02 -38.44
C PRO A 727 9.84 -6.74 -39.29
N LEU A 728 10.02 -6.83 -40.62
CA LEU A 728 9.84 -5.71 -41.53
C LEU A 728 8.39 -5.23 -41.57
N GLN A 729 7.43 -6.15 -41.66
CA GLN A 729 5.99 -5.81 -41.63
C GLN A 729 5.58 -5.17 -40.31
N LEU A 730 6.11 -5.63 -39.18
CA LEU A 730 5.89 -5.01 -37.87
C LEU A 730 6.49 -3.60 -37.79
N ALA A 731 7.68 -3.39 -38.35
CA ALA A 731 8.32 -2.06 -38.42
C ALA A 731 7.52 -1.09 -39.30
N LEU A 732 6.99 -1.57 -40.43
CA LEU A 732 6.10 -0.82 -41.33
C LEU A 732 4.80 -0.43 -40.63
N GLN A 733 4.13 -1.38 -39.97
CA GLN A 733 2.89 -1.14 -39.23
C GLN A 733 3.10 -0.13 -38.09
N SER A 734 4.27 -0.16 -37.46
CA SER A 734 4.65 0.73 -36.36
C SER A 734 5.28 2.06 -36.82
N GLN A 735 5.39 2.29 -38.13
CA GLN A 735 6.00 3.48 -38.75
C GLN A 735 7.44 3.77 -38.26
N ARG A 736 8.25 2.73 -38.02
CA ARG A 736 9.63 2.87 -37.54
C ARG A 736 10.60 3.09 -38.70
N GLN A 737 10.64 4.30 -39.25
CA GLN A 737 11.42 4.65 -40.45
C GLN A 737 12.90 4.24 -40.41
N SER A 738 13.55 4.39 -39.26
CA SER A 738 14.95 4.00 -39.07
C SER A 738 15.17 2.49 -39.14
N ILE A 739 14.24 1.70 -38.59
CA ILE A 739 14.27 0.23 -38.67
C ILE A 739 13.94 -0.23 -40.09
N ILE A 740 12.95 0.40 -40.74
CA ILE A 740 12.57 0.10 -42.12
C ILE A 740 13.77 0.33 -43.04
N ALA A 741 14.43 1.48 -42.94
CA ALA A 741 15.64 1.78 -43.72
C ALA A 741 16.75 0.75 -43.49
N PHE A 742 16.94 0.30 -42.25
CA PHE A 742 17.93 -0.74 -41.92
C PHE A 742 17.55 -2.11 -42.51
N LEU A 743 16.31 -2.56 -42.31
CA LEU A 743 15.83 -3.87 -42.79
C LEU A 743 15.70 -3.95 -44.32
N GLU A 744 15.46 -2.81 -44.99
CA GLU A 744 15.46 -2.70 -46.46
C GLU A 744 16.87 -2.57 -47.06
N GLY A 745 17.93 -2.58 -46.23
CA GLY A 745 19.32 -2.47 -46.69
C GLY A 745 19.69 -1.09 -47.24
N LYS A 746 18.98 -0.02 -46.82
CA LYS A 746 19.17 1.37 -47.29
C LYS A 746 20.09 2.21 -46.39
N GLU A 747 20.79 1.60 -45.43
CA GLU A 747 21.85 2.33 -44.71
C GLU A 747 23.06 2.58 -45.63
N PRO A 748 23.61 3.81 -45.66
CA PRO A 748 24.86 4.05 -46.37
C PRO A 748 25.97 3.26 -45.67
N SER A 749 26.58 2.35 -46.41
CA SER A 749 27.79 1.64 -45.99
C SER A 749 28.85 2.66 -45.58
N LEU A 750 29.17 2.72 -44.28
CA LEU A 750 30.36 3.40 -43.78
C LEU A 750 31.57 2.73 -44.42
N ALA A 751 32.16 3.42 -45.39
CA ALA A 751 33.37 3.00 -46.06
C ALA A 751 34.45 2.66 -45.03
N VAL A 752 35.06 1.50 -45.24
CA VAL A 752 36.28 1.04 -44.57
C VAL A 752 37.38 2.08 -44.81
N LEU A 753 37.62 2.96 -43.85
CA LEU A 753 38.86 3.72 -43.75
C LEU A 753 39.91 2.80 -43.13
N GLY A 754 40.76 2.19 -43.97
CA GLY A 754 41.94 1.49 -43.47
C GLY A 754 42.44 0.31 -44.30
N SER A 755 42.66 0.49 -45.60
CA SER A 755 43.62 -0.33 -46.33
C SER A 755 44.35 0.55 -47.34
N ALA A 756 45.34 1.29 -46.84
CA ALA A 756 46.37 1.84 -47.70
C ALA A 756 47.27 0.68 -48.13
N GLU A 757 47.10 0.20 -49.36
CA GLU A 757 48.17 -0.54 -50.04
C GLU A 757 49.26 0.45 -50.50
N PRO A 758 50.54 0.06 -50.45
CA PRO A 758 51.65 0.92 -50.81
C PRO A 758 51.71 1.08 -52.34
N GLY A 759 51.62 2.32 -52.80
CA GLY A 759 51.82 2.68 -54.21
C GLY A 759 53.27 2.46 -54.63
N ASP A 760 53.43 1.59 -55.61
CA ASP A 760 54.64 1.39 -56.39
C ASP A 760 54.92 2.61 -57.28
N GLN A 761 56.20 2.86 -57.48
CA GLN A 761 56.79 3.97 -58.25
C GLN A 761 56.46 3.86 -59.75
N THR A 762 56.32 5.01 -60.44
CA THR A 762 56.97 5.40 -61.72
C THR A 762 56.24 6.63 -62.32
N GLU A 763 56.96 7.76 -62.48
CA GLU A 763 57.36 8.39 -63.78
C GLU A 763 56.17 8.79 -64.68
N VAL A 764 55.93 10.04 -65.10
CA VAL A 764 56.73 11.25 -65.38
C VAL A 764 55.87 12.48 -65.13
#